data_AF-A0A7C6X2M3-F1
#
_entry.id   AF-A0A7C6X2M3-F1
#
_cell.length_a   1.000
_cell.length_b   1.000
_cell.length_c   1.000
_cell.angle_alpha   90.00
_cell.angle_beta   90.00
_cell.angle_gamma   90.00
#
_symmetry.space_group_name_H-M   'P 1'
#
loop_
_entity.id
_entity.type
_entity.pdbx_description
1 polymer ?
#
loop_
_entity_poly.entity_id
_entity_poly.type
_entity_poly.pdbx_seq_one_letter_code
_entity_poly.pdbx_strand_id
1 'polypeptide(L)'
;MALILSRLSVLPALLVAAGATSTETLIYYIAAGVLTLAVLVGISLMSRVETSVKGNALGAFSMLLAIILTLWYFKIFSVVELWIAMLAALLIGIWATMKVKMIQMPQMVGLLNGFGGGASMLAGILTLIHAAPNETTFSLLTAGLAIFVGSLTLTGSLVAAGKLHNVLPQKPIVLKGHPVWTGMTLVLSLVTVILLALPSLLAVTALKAILIILSAVVSGAFGVIFAIRVGGADMPITISLLNSLSGVAGSIAGMAISDPLLVAVGGVVGASGLLLTQIMCRAMNRKLLDILLGKTSAAGKPQAAKPKEAVKEEAAEPLSLPSDQSCGLWLKAAERVIIVPGYGMALSQAQSTVKQLMTELEAAGKEVKFAIHPVAGRMPGHMNVLLAEVDIPYDKLYEMQDINDEFRDTDVAIVIGANDVVNPAANTAEGTPIYGMPILDVEDAKNVIMCNFDTRPGYAGVDNPLYDGGRQDHVALMLGDAKETLNAIMKAYREEGAVSAAPLTEEAMTPELRAGTWLREAGRVIMVPGYGMALSQAQSVVKQLMSELEDEGKTVDFAIHPVAGRMPGHMNVLLAEVDIPYDKLREMEDINPEFKNTDVVIVIGANDVVNPAANTAVDTPIYGMPILDVEDAKHVIICNFDKLPGYAGVDNPLYEEGRSDHVSLMLGDAKATLNEIMQAYRTCKVPEKLADGSASPEEEGGRWLFEADRVIIVPGYGMALSQAQSTVKTLMAELEAAGKEVKFAIHPVAGRMPGHMNVLLAEVDVPYDKLHEMQDINPEFKETDVAIVIGANDVVNPAANTAEGTPIYGMPILDVEDAKHVIICNFDKLPGYAGVDNPLYDEGRGDKIALLLGDAKATLDGLIRAYRGC
;
A
#
# COMPACT_ATOMS: atom_id res chain seq x y z
N MET A 1 23.15 39.70 2.75
CA MET A 1 24.60 39.38 2.68
C MET A 1 25.48 40.61 2.98
N ALA A 2 25.30 41.75 2.30
CA ALA A 2 26.07 42.98 2.57
C ALA A 2 25.91 43.57 3.99
N LEU A 3 24.72 43.45 4.60
CA LEU A 3 24.46 43.88 5.99
C LEU A 3 25.02 42.92 7.06
N ILE A 4 25.32 41.67 6.67
CA ILE A 4 25.94 40.65 7.53
C ILE A 4 27.47 40.82 7.45
N LEU A 5 27.99 41.11 6.25
CA LEU A 5 29.39 41.43 6.01
C LEU A 5 29.81 42.75 6.69
N SER A 6 28.94 43.76 6.77
CA SER A 6 29.26 45.03 7.45
C SER A 6 29.31 44.95 8.97
N ARG A 7 28.82 43.84 9.57
CA ARG A 7 28.92 43.55 11.01
C ARG A 7 30.11 42.66 11.39
N LEU A 8 30.94 42.23 10.43
CA LEU A 8 32.22 41.54 10.72
C LEU A 8 33.28 42.44 11.38
N SER A 9 33.08 43.76 11.41
CA SER A 9 33.93 44.71 12.16
C SER A 9 33.85 44.53 13.69
N VAL A 10 32.95 43.67 14.18
CA VAL A 10 32.80 43.32 15.60
C VAL A 10 33.61 42.06 15.99
N LEU A 11 34.15 41.29 15.02
CA LEU A 11 35.01 40.14 15.33
C LEU A 11 36.20 40.49 16.25
N PRO A 12 36.92 41.61 16.06
CA PRO A 12 38.05 41.96 16.94
C PRO A 12 37.61 42.27 18.38
N ALA A 13 36.39 42.76 18.58
CA ALA A 13 35.86 43.07 19.91
C ALA A 13 35.39 41.81 20.66
N LEU A 14 34.93 40.78 19.94
CA LEU A 14 34.67 39.43 20.49
C LEU A 14 35.97 38.69 20.82
N LEU A 15 37.05 38.95 20.07
CA LEU A 15 38.39 38.38 20.28
C LEU A 15 39.09 38.83 21.56
N VAL A 16 38.70 39.97 22.15
CA VAL A 16 39.28 40.48 23.41
C VAL A 16 38.49 40.00 24.64
N ALA A 17 37.22 39.60 24.48
CA ALA A 17 36.36 39.16 25.57
C ALA A 17 36.51 37.65 25.89
N ALA A 18 36.96 36.84 24.94
CA ALA A 18 37.27 35.43 25.15
C ALA A 18 38.78 35.28 25.39
N GLY A 19 39.19 35.02 26.63
CA GLY A 19 40.58 34.72 27.00
C GLY A 19 41.10 33.40 26.39
N ALA A 20 41.21 33.32 25.06
CA ALA A 20 41.68 32.15 24.34
C ALA A 20 43.22 32.05 24.45
N THR A 21 43.70 31.13 25.29
CA THR A 21 45.12 30.96 25.60
C THR A 21 45.88 29.98 24.69
N SER A 22 45.27 29.43 23.62
CA SER A 22 45.99 28.63 22.62
C SER A 22 45.36 28.66 21.22
N THR A 23 46.18 28.57 20.17
CA THR A 23 45.74 28.51 18.76
C THR A 23 44.80 27.32 18.50
N GLU A 24 45.02 26.19 19.17
CA GLU A 24 44.15 25.00 19.07
C GLU A 24 42.72 25.31 19.55
N THR A 25 42.56 26.04 20.65
CA THR A 25 41.25 26.45 21.19
C THR A 25 40.53 27.41 20.27
N LEU A 26 41.27 28.35 19.68
CA LEU A 26 40.71 29.29 18.70
C LEU A 26 40.18 28.57 17.46
N ILE A 27 40.96 27.61 16.92
CA ILE A 27 40.55 26.77 15.79
C ILE A 27 39.30 25.98 16.14
N TYR A 28 39.25 25.38 17.34
CA TYR A 28 38.10 24.62 17.80
C TYR A 28 36.83 25.47 17.85
N TYR A 29 36.87 26.66 18.45
CA TYR A 29 35.69 27.53 18.55
C TYR A 29 35.19 28.04 17.20
N ILE A 30 36.11 28.39 16.29
CA ILE A 30 35.74 28.82 14.93
C ILE A 30 35.11 27.64 14.18
N ALA A 31 35.75 26.47 14.20
CA ALA A 31 35.24 25.27 13.54
C ALA A 31 33.90 24.83 14.13
N ALA A 32 33.73 24.88 15.45
CA ALA A 32 32.48 24.59 16.12
C ALA A 32 31.35 25.54 15.70
N GLY A 33 31.64 26.84 15.58
CA GLY A 33 30.69 27.82 15.06
C GLY A 33 30.30 27.55 13.61
N VAL A 34 31.27 27.25 12.74
CA VAL A 34 31.02 26.90 11.34
C VAL A 34 30.20 25.62 11.21
N LEU A 35 30.54 24.57 11.96
CA LEU A 35 29.80 23.30 11.96
C LEU A 35 28.38 23.46 12.51
N THR A 36 28.20 24.26 13.55
CA THR A 36 26.85 24.59 14.07
C THR A 36 26.01 25.29 12.99
N LEU A 37 26.60 26.26 12.30
CA LEU A 37 25.93 26.92 11.18
C LEU A 37 25.65 25.94 10.03
N ALA A 38 26.56 25.03 9.74
CA ALA A 38 26.37 24.00 8.71
C ALA A 38 25.24 23.02 9.08
N VAL A 39 25.13 22.62 10.36
CA VAL A 39 23.99 21.83 10.87
C VAL A 39 22.68 22.60 10.75
N LEU A 40 22.67 23.88 11.12
CA LEU A 40 21.50 24.75 11.00
C LEU A 40 21.07 24.92 9.53
N VAL A 41 22.03 25.13 8.63
CA VAL A 41 21.77 25.17 7.19
C VAL A 41 21.29 23.81 6.69
N GLY A 42 21.86 22.71 7.17
CA GLY A 42 21.39 21.35 6.87
C GLY A 42 19.92 21.15 7.25
N ILE A 43 19.53 21.55 8.47
CA ILE A 43 18.14 21.53 8.94
C ILE A 43 17.25 22.45 8.09
N SER A 44 17.73 23.66 7.77
CA SER A 44 17.01 24.58 6.89
C SER A 44 16.81 24.00 5.49
N LEU A 45 17.78 23.27 4.94
CA LEU A 45 17.66 22.61 3.64
C LEU A 45 16.73 21.40 3.70
N MET A 46 16.60 20.73 4.86
CA MET A 46 15.62 19.68 5.10
C MET A 46 14.17 20.20 5.17
N SER A 47 13.97 21.51 5.40
CA SER A 47 12.62 22.10 5.38
C SER A 47 12.01 22.22 3.98
N ARG A 48 12.79 21.97 2.92
CA ARG A 48 12.34 21.96 1.53
C ARG A 48 12.67 20.63 0.88
N VAL A 49 11.72 20.10 0.11
CA VAL A 49 11.87 18.80 -0.54
C VAL A 49 13.09 18.76 -1.46
N GLU A 50 13.26 19.74 -2.37
CA GLU A 50 14.30 19.64 -3.42
C GLU A 50 15.72 19.67 -2.84
N THR A 51 15.87 20.26 -1.65
CA THR A 51 17.14 20.34 -0.95
C THR A 51 17.28 19.34 0.19
N SER A 52 16.26 18.53 0.48
CA SER A 52 16.23 17.68 1.67
C SER A 52 17.38 16.67 1.72
N VAL A 53 17.65 15.99 0.60
CA VAL A 53 18.78 15.04 0.50
C VAL A 53 20.12 15.74 0.72
N LYS A 54 20.31 16.92 0.14
CA LYS A 54 21.53 17.74 0.33
C LYS A 54 21.65 18.23 1.76
N GLY A 55 20.53 18.62 2.38
CA GLY A 55 20.45 19.04 3.77
C GLY A 55 20.83 17.92 4.72
N ASN A 56 20.30 16.72 4.51
CA ASN A 56 20.65 15.53 5.28
C ASN A 56 22.12 15.15 5.09
N ALA A 57 22.63 15.15 3.85
CA ALA A 57 24.04 14.89 3.56
C ALA A 57 24.97 15.92 4.22
N LEU A 58 24.61 17.21 4.19
CA LEU A 58 25.34 18.27 4.88
C LEU A 58 25.30 18.08 6.39
N GLY A 59 24.16 17.69 6.95
CA GLY A 59 24.01 17.37 8.37
C GLY A 59 24.90 16.19 8.78
N ALA A 60 24.85 15.08 8.05
CA ALA A 60 25.66 13.89 8.30
C ALA A 60 27.16 14.20 8.19
N PHE A 61 27.59 14.94 7.16
CA PHE A 61 28.97 15.36 6.99
C PHE A 61 29.42 16.31 8.12
N SER A 62 28.57 17.25 8.52
CA SER A 62 28.86 18.16 9.64
C SER A 62 29.01 17.41 10.96
N MET A 63 28.18 16.40 11.20
CA MET A 63 28.28 15.54 12.39
C MET A 63 29.55 14.67 12.37
N LEU A 64 29.93 14.12 11.22
CA LEU A 64 31.19 13.39 11.08
C LEU A 64 32.40 14.30 11.39
N LEU A 65 32.41 15.51 10.84
CA LEU A 65 33.45 16.50 11.11
C LEU A 65 33.44 16.95 12.58
N ALA A 66 32.27 17.09 13.21
CA ALA A 66 32.16 17.40 14.63
C ALA A 66 32.80 16.31 15.51
N ILE A 67 32.57 15.03 15.18
CA ILE A 67 33.22 13.89 15.85
C ILE A 67 34.74 13.99 15.68
N ILE A 68 35.23 14.15 14.44
CA ILE A 68 36.67 14.24 14.15
C ILE A 68 37.31 15.44 14.88
N LEU A 69 36.65 16.59 14.87
CA LEU A 69 37.11 17.81 15.55
C LEU A 69 37.21 17.59 17.07
N THR A 70 36.23 16.92 17.65
CA THR A 70 36.21 16.57 19.09
C THR A 70 37.35 15.59 19.42
N LEU A 71 37.54 14.55 18.61
CA LEU A 71 38.64 13.59 18.78
C LEU A 71 40.02 14.26 18.74
N TRP A 72 40.18 15.21 17.83
CA TRP A 72 41.41 15.99 17.69
C TRP A 72 41.64 16.93 18.88
N TYR A 73 40.64 17.75 19.22
CA TYR A 73 40.77 18.76 20.26
C TYR A 73 41.06 18.15 21.63
N PHE A 74 40.36 17.06 21.98
CA PHE A 74 40.58 16.34 23.24
C PHE A 74 41.73 15.31 23.17
N LYS A 75 42.39 15.15 22.01
CA LYS A 75 43.55 14.25 21.81
C LYS A 75 43.23 12.78 22.15
N ILE A 76 42.05 12.32 21.76
CA ILE A 76 41.50 10.99 22.11
C ILE A 76 41.42 10.02 20.93
N PHE A 77 42.12 10.29 19.82
CA PHE A 77 42.17 9.36 18.67
C PHE A 77 42.70 7.96 19.03
N SER A 78 43.57 7.86 20.04
CA SER A 78 44.21 6.61 20.47
C SER A 78 43.34 5.72 21.38
N VAL A 79 42.16 6.19 21.80
CA VAL A 79 41.28 5.43 22.71
C VAL A 79 40.56 4.33 21.93
N VAL A 80 41.02 3.09 22.06
CA VAL A 80 40.51 1.93 21.29
C VAL A 80 39.07 1.58 21.70
N GLU A 81 38.76 1.70 22.99
CA GLU A 81 37.44 1.41 23.55
C GLU A 81 36.34 2.29 22.92
N LEU A 82 36.68 3.54 22.59
CA LEU A 82 35.79 4.48 21.90
C LEU A 82 35.43 3.98 20.50
N TRP A 83 36.43 3.52 19.74
CA TRP A 83 36.20 2.99 18.39
C TRP A 83 35.39 1.69 18.41
N ILE A 84 35.62 0.81 19.39
CA ILE A 84 34.82 -0.41 19.57
C ILE A 84 33.37 -0.05 19.87
N ALA A 85 33.12 0.90 20.78
CA ALA A 85 31.77 1.35 21.10
C ALA A 85 31.08 2.01 19.90
N MET A 86 31.79 2.88 19.16
CA MET A 86 31.27 3.51 17.95
C MET A 86 30.96 2.48 16.85
N LEU A 87 31.83 1.49 16.65
CA LEU A 87 31.61 0.42 15.67
C LEU A 87 30.40 -0.42 16.06
N ALA A 88 30.27 -0.82 17.32
CA ALA A 88 29.12 -1.57 17.80
C ALA A 88 27.81 -0.78 17.62
N ALA A 89 27.80 0.50 17.99
CA ALA A 89 26.64 1.38 17.80
C ALA A 89 26.30 1.58 16.31
N LEU A 90 27.31 1.73 15.45
CA LEU A 90 27.14 1.83 14.00
C LEU A 90 26.53 0.56 13.41
N LEU A 91 27.02 -0.62 13.80
CA LEU A 91 26.48 -1.91 13.33
C LEU A 91 25.03 -2.12 13.77
N ILE A 92 24.71 -1.79 15.03
CA ILE A 92 23.33 -1.85 15.54
C ILE A 92 22.44 -0.85 14.79
N GLY A 93 22.94 0.36 14.52
CA GLY A 93 22.23 1.38 13.76
C GLY A 93 21.94 0.96 12.32
N ILE A 94 22.92 0.39 11.62
CA ILE A 94 22.75 -0.15 10.25
C ILE A 94 21.74 -1.29 10.26
N TRP A 95 21.91 -2.26 11.16
CA TRP A 95 20.98 -3.39 11.29
C TRP A 95 19.54 -2.93 11.55
N ALA A 96 19.35 -1.98 12.46
CA ALA A 96 18.02 -1.46 12.77
C ALA A 96 17.43 -0.70 11.57
N THR A 97 18.23 0.08 10.85
CA THR A 97 17.79 0.80 9.64
C THR A 97 17.35 -0.16 8.54
N MET A 98 18.03 -1.30 8.35
CA MET A 98 17.66 -2.29 7.33
C MET A 98 16.41 -3.10 7.70
N LYS A 99 16.09 -3.24 8.99
CA LYS A 99 15.00 -4.12 9.46
C LYS A 99 13.68 -3.39 9.71
N VAL A 100 13.73 -2.10 10.08
CA VAL A 100 12.54 -1.31 10.45
C VAL A 100 11.74 -0.94 9.19
N LYS A 101 10.44 -1.25 9.19
CA LYS A 101 9.54 -0.85 8.09
C LYS A 101 9.19 0.64 8.20
N MET A 102 8.85 1.29 7.08
CA MET A 102 8.53 2.73 7.08
C MET A 102 7.34 3.10 7.99
N ILE A 103 6.34 2.22 8.13
CA ILE A 103 5.23 2.38 9.08
C ILE A 103 5.66 2.38 10.56
N GLN A 104 6.85 1.86 10.86
CA GLN A 104 7.42 1.75 12.19
C GLN A 104 8.38 2.90 12.56
N MET A 105 8.58 3.84 11.64
CA MET A 105 9.46 5.01 11.85
C MET A 105 9.10 5.84 13.10
N PRO A 106 7.81 6.09 13.45
CA PRO A 106 7.48 6.87 14.64
C PRO A 106 8.09 6.34 15.94
N GLN A 107 7.94 5.04 16.22
CA GLN A 107 8.49 4.45 17.44
C GLN A 107 10.02 4.36 17.39
N MET A 108 10.61 4.21 16.20
CA MET A 108 12.06 4.19 16.04
C MET A 108 12.66 5.56 16.34
N VAL A 109 12.06 6.64 15.84
CA VAL A 109 12.44 8.02 16.16
C VAL A 109 12.30 8.28 17.66
N GLY A 110 11.20 7.85 18.27
CA GLY A 110 11.03 7.90 19.72
C GLY A 110 12.18 7.21 20.46
N LEU A 111 12.50 5.96 20.09
CA LEU A 111 13.56 5.19 20.72
C LEU A 111 14.95 5.86 20.58
N LEU A 112 15.33 6.27 19.36
CA LEU A 112 16.60 6.93 19.08
C LEU A 112 16.75 8.24 19.85
N ASN A 113 15.66 9.00 19.95
CA ASN A 113 15.64 10.22 20.74
C ASN A 113 15.85 9.95 22.24
N GLY A 114 15.23 8.88 22.74
CA GLY A 114 15.45 8.40 24.11
C GLY A 114 16.92 8.12 24.40
N PHE A 115 17.65 7.50 23.46
CA PHE A 115 19.10 7.28 23.60
C PHE A 115 19.90 8.58 23.63
N GLY A 116 19.51 9.61 22.87
CA GLY A 116 20.12 10.95 22.95
C GLY A 116 19.95 11.60 24.33
N GLY A 117 18.75 11.50 24.91
CA GLY A 117 18.49 11.92 26.29
C GLY A 117 19.30 11.11 27.30
N GLY A 118 19.38 9.80 27.12
CA GLY A 118 20.21 8.89 27.93
C GLY A 118 21.70 9.24 27.88
N ALA A 119 22.23 9.58 26.71
CA ALA A 119 23.62 10.03 26.56
C ALA A 119 23.87 11.35 27.32
N SER A 120 22.94 12.30 27.26
CA SER A 120 23.03 13.56 28.02
C SER A 120 22.95 13.33 29.53
N MET A 121 22.11 12.40 29.98
CA MET A 121 22.05 11.96 31.37
C MET A 121 23.39 11.36 31.82
N LEU A 122 23.98 10.47 31.01
CA LEU A 122 25.29 9.88 31.31
C LEU A 122 26.41 10.93 31.35
N ALA A 123 26.39 11.92 30.45
CA ALA A 123 27.33 13.03 30.49
C ALA A 123 27.21 13.82 31.81
N GLY A 124 25.99 14.16 32.25
CA GLY A 124 25.77 14.82 33.55
C GLY A 124 26.22 13.97 34.74
N ILE A 125 25.94 12.66 34.73
CA ILE A 125 26.44 11.71 35.74
C ILE A 125 27.97 11.74 35.79
N LEU A 126 28.63 11.65 34.63
CA LEU A 126 30.09 11.64 34.55
C LEU A 126 30.69 12.97 35.03
N THR A 127 30.09 14.11 34.70
CA THR A 127 30.51 15.42 35.22
C THR A 127 30.44 15.46 36.74
N LEU A 128 29.36 14.98 37.36
CA LEU A 128 29.23 14.95 38.82
C LEU A 128 30.16 13.94 39.48
N ILE A 129 30.42 12.79 38.84
CA ILE A 129 31.39 11.79 39.33
C ILE A 129 32.79 12.39 39.36
N HIS A 130 33.19 13.12 38.31
CA HIS A 130 34.53 13.70 38.18
C HIS A 130 34.66 15.13 38.74
N ALA A 131 33.55 15.73 39.21
CA ALA A 131 33.55 17.07 39.77
C ALA A 131 34.61 17.23 40.87
N ALA A 132 35.52 18.16 40.65
CA ALA A 132 36.56 18.51 41.61
C ALA A 132 35.96 19.33 42.78
N PRO A 133 36.63 19.43 43.94
CA PRO A 133 36.13 20.21 45.09
C PRO A 133 35.89 21.70 44.79
N ASN A 134 36.52 22.25 43.76
CA ASN A 134 36.40 23.63 43.29
C ASN A 134 35.54 23.76 42.02
N GLU A 135 34.81 22.72 41.64
CA GLU A 135 33.89 22.76 40.50
C GLU A 135 32.87 23.88 40.68
N THR A 136 32.53 24.58 39.59
CA THR A 136 31.63 25.72 39.68
C THR A 136 30.21 25.26 39.98
N THR A 137 29.47 26.03 40.80
CA THR A 137 28.04 25.77 41.04
C THR A 137 27.24 25.73 39.73
N PHE A 138 27.66 26.50 38.72
CA PHE A 138 27.06 26.47 37.39
C PHE A 138 27.24 25.10 36.71
N SER A 139 28.44 24.55 36.70
CA SER A 139 28.74 23.21 36.16
C SER A 139 27.96 22.12 36.90
N LEU A 140 27.95 22.16 38.24
CA LEU A 140 27.19 21.20 39.06
C LEU A 140 25.68 21.27 38.82
N LEU A 141 25.12 22.49 38.75
CA LEU A 141 23.70 22.72 38.50
C LEU A 141 23.31 22.24 37.09
N THR A 142 24.11 22.57 36.08
CA THR A 142 23.86 22.14 34.70
C THR A 142 24.03 20.63 34.55
N ALA A 143 24.98 20.00 35.24
CA ALA A 143 25.10 18.55 35.27
C ALA A 143 23.87 17.88 35.91
N GLY A 144 23.37 18.42 37.04
CA GLY A 144 22.12 17.97 37.65
C GLY A 144 20.93 18.11 36.70
N LEU A 145 20.79 19.25 36.02
CA LEU A 145 19.77 19.47 35.01
C LEU A 145 19.91 18.50 33.82
N ALA A 146 21.12 18.17 33.38
CA ALA A 146 21.34 17.17 32.33
C ALA A 146 20.84 15.78 32.75
N ILE A 147 21.02 15.39 34.02
CA ILE A 147 20.44 14.14 34.55
C ILE A 147 18.91 14.19 34.55
N PHE A 148 18.34 15.30 35.05
CA PHE A 148 16.90 15.48 35.07
C PHE A 148 16.31 15.41 33.67
N VAL A 149 16.79 16.28 32.77
CA VAL A 149 16.26 16.41 31.40
C VAL A 149 16.60 15.18 30.54
N GLY A 150 17.74 14.54 30.76
CA GLY A 150 18.11 13.31 30.05
C GLY A 150 17.29 12.09 30.49
N SER A 151 17.09 11.91 31.80
CA SER A 151 16.38 10.73 32.34
C SER A 151 14.89 10.75 32.03
N LEU A 152 14.20 11.90 32.16
CA LEU A 152 12.80 11.98 31.74
C LEU A 152 12.66 11.75 30.23
N THR A 153 13.63 12.22 29.43
CA THR A 153 13.58 12.07 27.97
C THR A 153 13.75 10.61 27.58
N LEU A 154 14.72 9.91 28.18
CA LEU A 154 14.95 8.48 27.95
C LEU A 154 13.70 7.66 28.30
N THR A 155 13.22 7.78 29.54
CA THR A 155 12.10 6.98 30.03
C THR A 155 10.76 7.33 29.37
N GLY A 156 10.49 8.62 29.15
CA GLY A 156 9.30 9.09 28.44
C GLY A 156 9.29 8.61 26.98
N SER A 157 10.44 8.63 26.31
CA SER A 157 10.56 8.14 24.93
C SER A 157 10.39 6.63 24.82
N LEU A 158 10.88 5.86 25.78
CA LEU A 158 10.66 4.41 25.85
C LEU A 158 9.17 4.08 26.01
N VAL A 159 8.44 4.81 26.85
CA VAL A 159 6.98 4.64 27.00
C VAL A 159 6.26 5.02 25.71
N ALA A 160 6.62 6.14 25.07
CA ALA A 160 6.02 6.57 23.83
C ALA A 160 6.24 5.56 22.69
N ALA A 161 7.48 5.08 22.52
CA ALA A 161 7.82 4.04 21.56
C ALA A 161 7.09 2.73 21.87
N GLY A 162 7.02 2.32 23.14
CA GLY A 162 6.30 1.12 23.58
C GLY A 162 4.81 1.16 23.28
N LYS A 163 4.15 2.32 23.42
CA LYS A 163 2.74 2.51 23.03
C LYS A 163 2.54 2.41 21.53
N LEU A 164 3.40 3.06 20.75
CA LEU A 164 3.29 3.01 19.28
C LEU A 164 3.63 1.63 18.71
N HIS A 165 4.55 0.90 19.34
CA HIS A 165 4.87 -0.49 18.99
C HIS A 165 3.86 -1.51 19.55
N ASN A 166 2.81 -1.06 20.21
CA ASN A 166 1.75 -1.89 20.81
C ASN A 166 2.25 -2.90 21.87
N VAL A 167 3.40 -2.61 22.49
CA VAL A 167 3.91 -3.33 23.68
C VAL A 167 3.22 -2.81 24.95
N LEU A 168 2.77 -1.54 24.92
CA LEU A 168 1.96 -0.92 25.96
C LEU A 168 0.59 -0.51 25.39
N PRO A 169 -0.48 -0.48 26.22
CA PRO A 169 -1.79 0.00 25.78
C PRO A 169 -1.73 1.44 25.23
N GLN A 170 -2.32 1.64 24.04
CA GLN A 170 -2.35 2.96 23.40
C GLN A 170 -3.28 3.95 24.11
N LYS A 171 -4.29 3.46 24.84
CA LYS A 171 -5.19 4.31 25.62
C LYS A 171 -4.45 5.06 26.76
N PRO A 172 -4.89 6.28 27.13
CA PRO A 172 -4.42 6.95 28.33
C PRO A 172 -4.55 6.09 29.58
N ILE A 173 -3.48 5.97 30.38
CA ILE A 173 -3.53 5.27 31.69
C ILE A 173 -3.44 6.33 32.79
N VAL A 174 -4.53 6.49 33.54
CA VAL A 174 -4.61 7.44 34.65
C VAL A 174 -4.46 6.69 35.97
N LEU A 175 -3.38 7.00 36.70
CA LEU A 175 -3.09 6.42 38.02
C LEU A 175 -4.01 7.02 39.09
N LYS A 176 -4.28 6.28 40.17
CA LYS A 176 -4.97 6.83 41.35
C LYS A 176 -4.11 7.95 41.95
N GLY A 177 -4.66 9.17 42.01
CA GLY A 177 -3.91 10.35 42.45
C GLY A 177 -2.84 10.81 41.45
N HIS A 178 -3.01 10.55 40.15
CA HIS A 178 -2.00 10.87 39.12
C HIS A 178 -1.40 12.29 39.22
N PRO A 179 -2.19 13.38 39.38
CA PRO A 179 -1.61 14.72 39.51
C PRO A 179 -0.65 14.88 40.70
N VAL A 180 -0.91 14.16 41.79
CA VAL A 180 -0.03 14.13 42.97
C VAL A 180 1.28 13.43 42.63
N TRP A 181 1.23 12.27 41.98
CA TRP A 181 2.44 11.56 41.55
C TRP A 181 3.27 12.38 40.55
N THR A 182 2.64 13.00 39.55
CA THR A 182 3.31 13.86 38.57
C THR A 182 3.96 15.07 39.25
N GLY A 183 3.21 15.80 40.09
CA GLY A 183 3.74 16.96 40.82
C GLY A 183 4.84 16.60 41.80
N MET A 184 4.67 15.50 42.55
CA MET A 184 5.65 15.03 43.52
C MET A 184 6.95 14.61 42.84
N THR A 185 6.89 13.81 41.77
CA THR A 185 8.11 13.38 41.06
C THR A 185 8.80 14.54 40.35
N LEU A 186 8.06 15.53 39.82
CA LEU A 186 8.64 16.77 39.29
C LEU A 186 9.37 17.57 40.38
N VAL A 187 8.70 17.85 41.51
CA VAL A 187 9.30 18.63 42.61
C VAL A 187 10.51 17.91 43.20
N LEU A 188 10.41 16.60 43.44
CA LEU A 188 11.54 15.80 43.93
C LEU A 188 12.72 15.84 42.95
N SER A 189 12.47 15.77 41.64
CA SER A 189 13.53 15.88 40.63
C SER A 189 14.22 17.26 40.66
N LEU A 190 13.46 18.34 40.80
CA LEU A 190 14.04 19.69 40.90
C LEU A 190 14.81 19.88 42.21
N VAL A 191 14.33 19.29 43.31
CA VAL A 191 15.05 19.30 44.59
C VAL A 191 16.37 18.54 44.46
N THR A 192 16.40 17.36 43.82
CA THR A 192 17.66 16.63 43.63
C THR A 192 18.65 17.41 42.77
N VAL A 193 18.20 18.14 41.75
CA VAL A 193 19.05 19.06 40.96
C VAL A 193 19.69 20.13 41.85
N ILE A 194 18.91 20.77 42.73
CA ILE A 194 19.42 21.80 43.65
C ILE A 194 20.42 21.19 44.63
N LEU A 195 20.12 20.01 45.20
CA LEU A 195 21.02 19.32 46.13
C LEU A 195 22.33 18.91 45.47
N LEU A 196 22.29 18.49 44.19
CA LEU A 196 23.49 18.20 43.40
C LEU A 196 24.32 19.44 43.09
N ALA A 197 23.73 20.65 43.13
CA ALA A 197 24.47 21.89 42.95
C ALA A 197 25.22 22.37 44.20
N LEU A 198 25.06 21.70 45.35
CA LEU A 198 25.69 22.08 46.62
C LEU A 198 27.02 21.34 46.83
N PRO A 199 28.18 22.01 46.73
CA PRO A 199 29.49 21.36 46.82
C PRO A 199 29.73 20.65 48.16
N SER A 200 29.16 21.18 49.25
CA SER A 200 29.25 20.60 50.59
C SER A 200 28.61 19.20 50.70
N LEU A 201 27.52 18.96 49.97
CA LEU A 201 26.86 17.65 49.94
C LEU A 201 27.61 16.67 49.03
N LEU A 202 28.20 17.16 47.94
CA LEU A 202 28.98 16.34 47.02
C LEU A 202 30.35 15.92 47.59
N ALA A 203 30.87 16.62 48.59
CA ALA A 203 32.10 16.27 49.28
C ALA A 203 32.05 14.89 49.97
N VAL A 204 30.84 14.41 50.29
CA VAL A 204 30.63 13.07 50.86
C VAL A 204 30.33 12.09 49.73
N THR A 205 31.32 11.26 49.34
CA THR A 205 31.24 10.35 48.18
C THR A 205 29.99 9.46 48.17
N ALA A 206 29.62 8.88 49.33
CA ALA A 206 28.43 8.04 49.44
C ALA A 206 27.14 8.83 49.19
N LEU A 207 27.03 10.04 49.76
CA LEU A 207 25.88 10.91 49.58
C LEU A 207 25.78 11.39 48.14
N LYS A 208 26.91 11.76 47.51
CA LYS A 208 26.99 12.10 46.09
C LYS A 208 26.43 10.99 45.21
N ALA A 209 26.88 9.75 45.39
CA ALA A 209 26.40 8.61 44.61
C ALA A 209 24.89 8.38 44.80
N ILE A 210 24.40 8.45 46.04
CA ILE A 210 22.97 8.32 46.35
C ILE A 210 22.16 9.42 45.66
N LEU A 211 22.61 10.68 45.73
CA LEU A 211 21.91 11.81 45.12
C LEU A 211 21.87 11.71 43.58
N ILE A 212 22.95 11.25 42.95
CA ILE A 212 22.98 11.01 41.50
C ILE A 212 21.96 9.93 41.10
N ILE A 213 21.98 8.79 41.78
CA ILE A 213 21.04 7.68 41.53
C ILE A 213 19.60 8.12 41.78
N LEU A 214 19.35 8.78 42.91
CA LEU A 214 18.04 9.29 43.28
C LEU A 214 17.53 10.27 42.22
N SER A 215 18.38 11.21 41.78
CA SER A 215 18.02 12.16 40.72
C SER A 215 17.65 11.44 39.44
N ALA A 216 18.45 10.47 38.99
CA ALA A 216 18.17 9.71 37.77
C ALA A 216 16.86 8.90 37.88
N VAL A 217 16.63 8.20 39.00
CA VAL A 217 15.45 7.36 39.23
C VAL A 217 14.18 8.20 39.34
N VAL A 218 14.18 9.29 40.13
CA VAL A 218 12.99 10.13 40.31
C VAL A 218 12.65 10.88 39.01
N SER A 219 13.66 11.37 38.29
CA SER A 219 13.48 12.00 36.97
C SER A 219 12.95 11.02 35.93
N GLY A 220 13.43 9.77 35.97
CA GLY A 220 12.93 8.70 35.11
C GLY A 220 11.50 8.31 35.47
N ALA A 221 11.17 8.23 36.76
CA ALA A 221 9.81 8.00 37.22
C ALA A 221 8.87 9.13 36.76
N PHE A 222 9.32 10.38 36.81
CA PHE A 222 8.58 11.51 36.24
C PHE A 222 8.32 11.30 34.74
N GLY A 223 9.34 10.92 33.96
CA GLY A 223 9.20 10.63 32.52
C GLY A 223 8.18 9.51 32.22
N VAL A 224 8.19 8.43 32.99
CA VAL A 224 7.21 7.33 32.86
C VAL A 224 5.80 7.81 33.19
N ILE A 225 5.61 8.45 34.36
CA ILE A 225 4.30 8.90 34.83
C ILE A 225 3.73 9.94 33.86
N PHE A 226 4.57 10.84 33.36
CA PHE A 226 4.23 11.82 32.35
C PHE A 226 3.73 11.16 31.05
N ALA A 227 4.54 10.28 30.45
CA ALA A 227 4.23 9.71 29.13
C ALA A 227 3.08 8.70 29.16
N ILE A 228 2.89 7.96 30.27
CA ILE A 228 1.88 6.89 30.36
C ILE A 228 0.44 7.43 30.31
N ARG A 229 0.25 8.70 30.74
CA ARG A 229 -1.06 9.36 30.71
C ARG A 229 -1.43 9.91 29.35
N VAL A 230 -0.45 10.18 28.50
CA VAL A 230 -0.71 10.62 27.13
C VAL A 230 -1.20 9.43 26.30
N GLY A 231 -2.17 9.63 25.41
CA GLY A 231 -2.68 8.54 24.57
C GLY A 231 -1.99 8.44 23.20
N GLY A 232 -2.24 7.33 22.48
CA GLY A 232 -1.73 6.97 21.15
C GLY A 232 -1.51 8.07 20.10
N ALA A 233 -2.50 8.87 19.68
CA ALA A 233 -2.30 9.95 18.70
C ALA A 233 -1.89 11.28 19.29
N ASP A 234 -1.75 11.40 20.61
CA ASP A 234 -0.95 12.49 21.17
C ASP A 234 0.53 12.07 21.34
N MET A 235 0.85 10.80 21.10
CA MET A 235 2.24 10.31 21.11
C MET A 235 3.14 11.03 20.10
N PRO A 236 2.70 11.37 18.86
CA PRO A 236 3.57 12.10 17.92
C PRO A 236 4.01 13.45 18.49
N ILE A 237 3.09 14.21 19.10
CA ILE A 237 3.43 15.48 19.78
C ILE A 237 4.38 15.21 20.94
N THR A 238 4.12 14.16 21.71
CA THR A 238 4.96 13.78 22.85
C THR A 238 6.38 13.42 22.40
N ILE A 239 6.54 12.68 21.30
CA ILE A 239 7.85 12.35 20.71
C ILE A 239 8.55 13.60 20.22
N SER A 240 7.84 14.52 19.56
CA SER A 240 8.39 15.80 19.10
C SER A 240 8.86 16.68 20.28
N LEU A 241 8.07 16.73 21.36
CA LEU A 241 8.46 17.43 22.59
C LEU A 241 9.68 16.78 23.23
N LEU A 242 9.70 15.46 23.35
CA LEU A 242 10.84 14.72 23.88
C LEU A 242 12.08 14.90 23.00
N ASN A 243 11.91 15.08 21.68
CA ASN A 243 13.00 15.42 20.77
C ASN A 243 13.60 16.79 21.06
N SER A 244 12.75 17.78 21.32
CA SER A 244 13.22 19.07 21.83
C SER A 244 13.96 18.94 23.15
N LEU A 245 13.42 18.16 24.10
CA LEU A 245 14.04 17.94 25.41
C LEU A 245 15.39 17.23 25.32
N SER A 246 15.57 16.32 24.36
CA SER A 246 16.88 15.70 24.06
C SER A 246 17.91 16.73 23.59
N GLY A 247 17.52 17.63 22.68
CA GLY A 247 18.39 18.74 22.25
C GLY A 247 18.75 19.68 23.40
N VAL A 248 17.76 20.07 24.21
CA VAL A 248 17.97 20.89 25.42
C VAL A 248 18.86 20.17 26.43
N ALA A 249 18.66 18.87 26.67
CA ALA A 249 19.51 18.07 27.54
C ALA A 249 20.96 18.04 27.03
N GLY A 250 21.15 17.87 25.72
CA GLY A 250 22.46 17.95 25.08
C GLY A 250 23.11 19.32 25.29
N SER A 251 22.37 20.41 25.08
CA SER A 251 22.87 21.76 25.30
C SER A 251 23.29 22.01 26.76
N ILE A 252 22.48 21.53 27.71
CA ILE A 252 22.77 21.62 29.14
C ILE A 252 23.97 20.75 29.53
N ALA A 253 24.09 19.54 28.98
CA ALA A 253 25.26 18.69 29.16
C ALA A 253 26.53 19.36 28.61
N GLY A 254 26.42 20.02 27.45
CA GLY A 254 27.48 20.87 26.88
C GLY A 254 27.89 21.99 27.82
N MET A 255 26.94 22.68 28.47
CA MET A 255 27.25 23.70 29.47
C MET A 255 27.97 23.12 30.69
N ALA A 256 27.60 21.91 31.11
CA ALA A 256 28.23 21.22 32.23
C ALA A 256 29.69 20.85 31.96
N ILE A 257 30.02 20.43 30.73
CA ILE A 257 31.40 20.12 30.31
C ILE A 257 32.12 21.31 29.65
N SER A 258 31.49 22.48 29.61
CA SER A 258 32.00 23.69 28.94
C SER A 258 32.34 23.50 27.44
N ASP A 259 31.56 22.69 26.73
CA ASP A 259 31.74 22.44 25.30
C ASP A 259 30.79 23.27 24.42
N PRO A 260 31.27 24.34 23.75
CA PRO A 260 30.41 25.22 22.97
C PRO A 260 29.78 24.54 21.76
N LEU A 261 30.41 23.51 21.18
CA LEU A 261 29.85 22.77 20.04
C LEU A 261 28.57 22.03 20.44
N LEU A 262 28.63 21.26 21.54
CA LEU A 262 27.49 20.54 22.08
C LEU A 262 26.40 21.51 22.59
N VAL A 263 26.79 22.62 23.24
CA VAL A 263 25.84 23.69 23.64
C VAL A 263 25.06 24.19 22.43
N ALA A 264 25.77 24.54 21.35
CA ALA A 264 25.18 25.18 20.19
C ALA A 264 24.34 24.22 19.36
N VAL A 265 24.85 23.02 19.05
CA VAL A 265 24.10 21.99 18.30
C VAL A 265 22.88 21.52 19.08
N GLY A 266 23.03 21.26 20.39
CA GLY A 266 21.91 20.89 21.25
C GLY A 266 20.84 21.99 21.30
N GLY A 267 21.25 23.26 21.39
CA GLY A 267 20.34 24.40 21.36
C GLY A 267 19.57 24.52 20.04
N VAL A 268 20.24 24.32 18.90
CA VAL A 268 19.61 24.32 17.57
C VAL A 268 18.58 23.19 17.46
N VAL A 269 18.93 21.96 17.86
CA VAL A 269 18.01 20.80 17.84
C VAL A 269 16.85 21.03 18.79
N GLY A 270 17.11 21.52 20.01
CA GLY A 270 16.09 21.83 21.02
C GLY A 270 15.08 22.86 20.52
N ALA A 271 15.56 23.97 19.96
CA ALA A 271 14.69 25.02 19.41
C ALA A 271 13.88 24.52 18.20
N SER A 272 14.51 23.79 17.27
CA SER A 272 13.83 23.20 16.11
C SER A 272 12.73 22.23 16.52
N GLY A 273 13.01 21.33 17.48
CA GLY A 273 12.03 20.39 18.00
C GLY A 273 10.85 21.07 18.70
N LEU A 274 11.09 22.17 19.43
CA LEU A 274 10.03 22.94 20.08
C LEU A 274 9.13 23.65 19.05
N LEU A 275 9.72 24.23 18.00
CA LEU A 275 8.96 24.80 16.88
C LEU A 275 8.12 23.74 16.19
N LEU A 276 8.69 22.57 15.89
CA LEU A 276 7.96 21.45 15.32
C LEU A 276 6.80 21.02 16.24
N THR A 277 7.05 20.90 17.54
CA THR A 277 6.01 20.59 18.54
C THR A 277 4.87 21.60 18.52
N GLN A 278 5.19 22.90 18.41
CA GLN A 278 4.18 23.97 18.33
C GLN A 278 3.37 23.90 17.05
N ILE A 279 4.01 23.65 15.90
CA ILE A 279 3.33 23.47 14.61
C ILE A 279 2.36 22.29 14.70
N MET A 280 2.80 21.15 15.26
CA MET A 280 1.94 19.98 15.46
C MET A 280 0.80 20.25 16.44
N CYS A 281 1.07 20.94 17.55
CA CYS A 281 0.03 21.34 18.51
C CYS A 281 -1.03 22.21 17.85
N ARG A 282 -0.62 23.20 17.05
CA ARG A 282 -1.52 24.07 16.29
C ARG A 282 -2.32 23.27 15.26
N ALA A 283 -1.67 22.38 14.53
CA ALA A 283 -2.33 21.51 13.54
C ALA A 283 -3.32 20.52 14.18
N MET A 284 -3.17 20.21 15.47
CA MET A 284 -4.13 19.37 16.22
C MET A 284 -5.11 20.17 17.08
N ASN A 285 -5.08 21.51 17.01
CA ASN A 285 -5.69 22.44 17.97
C ASN A 285 -5.60 21.99 19.43
N ARG A 286 -4.40 21.59 19.81
CA ARG A 286 -4.08 21.28 21.20
C ARG A 286 -3.16 22.33 21.75
N LYS A 287 -3.37 22.66 23.01
CA LYS A 287 -2.39 23.43 23.77
C LYS A 287 -1.37 22.44 24.34
N LEU A 288 -0.09 22.76 24.19
CA LEU A 288 1.00 21.98 24.76
C LEU A 288 0.78 21.68 26.26
N LEU A 289 0.26 22.67 27.00
CA LEU A 289 -0.08 22.54 28.41
C LEU A 289 -1.16 21.48 28.70
N ASP A 290 -2.17 21.32 27.84
CA ASP A 290 -3.24 20.35 28.07
C ASP A 290 -2.77 18.91 27.81
N ILE A 291 -1.85 18.73 26.85
CA ILE A 291 -1.15 17.46 26.62
C ILE A 291 -0.23 17.15 27.82
N LEU A 292 0.55 18.15 28.27
CA LEU A 292 1.46 18.01 29.40
C LEU A 292 0.76 17.66 30.72
N LEU A 293 -0.42 18.23 30.94
CA LEU A 293 -1.24 17.97 32.13
C LEU A 293 -2.09 16.71 31.98
N GLY A 294 -2.01 16.01 30.85
CA GLY A 294 -2.76 14.79 30.57
C GLY A 294 -4.27 15.01 30.61
N LYS A 295 -4.74 16.19 30.19
CA LYS A 295 -6.13 16.43 29.81
C LYS A 295 -6.32 15.83 28.42
N THR A 296 -6.19 14.50 28.35
CA THR A 296 -6.51 13.75 27.15
C THR A 296 -8.03 13.69 27.00
N SER A 297 -8.47 13.48 25.77
CA SER A 297 -9.83 13.45 25.23
C SER A 297 -10.94 12.76 26.06
N ALA A 298 -10.60 12.00 27.10
CA ALA A 298 -11.54 11.12 27.81
C ALA A 298 -12.16 11.72 29.10
N ALA A 299 -11.86 12.98 29.45
CA ALA A 299 -12.29 13.57 30.73
C ALA A 299 -13.38 14.67 30.63
N GLY A 300 -13.93 14.92 29.44
CA GLY A 300 -15.18 15.67 29.31
C GLY A 300 -16.36 14.74 29.56
N LYS A 301 -17.18 15.00 30.59
CA LYS A 301 -18.45 14.28 30.76
C LYS A 301 -19.29 14.44 29.47
N PRO A 302 -19.74 13.36 28.81
CA PRO A 302 -20.76 13.48 27.78
C PRO A 302 -22.01 14.11 28.39
N GLN A 303 -22.51 15.17 27.77
CA GLN A 303 -23.86 15.66 28.05
C GLN A 303 -24.82 14.55 27.61
N ALA A 304 -25.61 14.03 28.55
CA ALA A 304 -26.39 12.81 28.38
C ALA A 304 -27.42 12.92 27.25
N ALA A 305 -27.16 12.25 26.12
CA ALA A 305 -28.22 11.69 25.30
C ALA A 305 -28.53 10.27 25.83
N LYS A 306 -29.82 9.93 25.88
CA LYS A 306 -30.35 8.72 26.56
C LYS A 306 -29.62 7.43 26.14
N PRO A 307 -29.41 6.48 27.08
CA PRO A 307 -28.76 5.21 26.76
C PRO A 307 -29.68 4.37 25.86
N LYS A 308 -29.20 4.03 24.65
CA LYS A 308 -29.64 2.81 23.96
C LYS A 308 -28.78 1.65 24.49
N GLU A 309 -29.44 0.51 24.68
CA GLU A 309 -28.91 -0.69 25.34
C GLU A 309 -27.58 -1.17 24.76
N ALA A 310 -26.74 -1.74 25.63
CA ALA A 310 -25.52 -2.42 25.24
C ALA A 310 -25.86 -3.65 24.39
N VAL A 311 -25.64 -3.54 23.08
CA VAL A 311 -25.64 -4.67 22.16
C VAL A 311 -24.33 -5.43 22.36
N LYS A 312 -24.45 -6.76 22.40
CA LYS A 312 -23.36 -7.73 22.53
C LYS A 312 -22.35 -7.61 21.37
N GLU A 313 -21.15 -8.15 21.55
CA GLU A 313 -20.14 -8.33 20.50
C GLU A 313 -20.76 -8.94 19.22
N GLU A 314 -20.98 -8.09 18.21
CA GLU A 314 -21.17 -8.49 16.81
C GLU A 314 -20.01 -7.90 16.00
N ALA A 315 -19.42 -8.74 15.16
CA ALA A 315 -18.38 -8.37 14.21
C ALA A 315 -18.92 -7.31 13.23
N ALA A 316 -18.07 -6.39 12.78
CA ALA A 316 -18.43 -5.49 11.70
C ALA A 316 -18.82 -6.32 10.45
N GLU A 317 -19.92 -5.95 9.78
CA GLU A 317 -20.18 -6.33 8.38
C GLU A 317 -19.69 -5.19 7.47
N PRO A 318 -18.63 -5.41 6.66
CA PRO A 318 -18.28 -4.49 5.59
C PRO A 318 -18.18 -5.21 4.24
N LEU A 319 -19.03 -4.80 3.30
CA LEU A 319 -18.75 -4.59 1.86
C LEU A 319 -20.06 -4.17 1.18
N SER A 320 -20.56 -3.01 1.56
CA SER A 320 -21.63 -2.34 0.82
C SER A 320 -21.09 -0.98 0.40
N LEU A 321 -20.70 -0.85 -0.88
CA LEU A 321 -20.63 0.45 -1.53
C LEU A 321 -21.92 1.20 -1.15
N PRO A 322 -21.87 2.45 -0.68
CA PRO A 322 -23.07 3.24 -0.46
C PRO A 322 -23.89 3.12 -1.72
N SER A 323 -25.15 2.80 -1.51
CA SER A 323 -26.01 2.40 -2.57
C SER A 323 -26.35 3.51 -3.52
N ASP A 324 -25.64 4.64 -3.60
CA ASP A 324 -26.10 5.70 -4.49
C ASP A 324 -25.02 6.55 -5.18
N GLN A 325 -23.72 6.24 -5.10
CA GLN A 325 -22.65 7.05 -5.73
C GLN A 325 -21.50 6.18 -6.22
N SER A 326 -21.44 5.88 -7.53
CA SER A 326 -20.32 5.14 -8.10
C SER A 326 -19.09 6.05 -8.08
N CYS A 327 -18.19 5.70 -7.19
CA CYS A 327 -16.90 6.36 -7.02
C CYS A 327 -16.13 6.44 -8.35
N GLY A 328 -16.32 5.48 -9.27
CA GLY A 328 -15.77 5.43 -10.63
C GLY A 328 -16.11 6.64 -11.50
N LEU A 329 -17.39 7.05 -11.51
CA LEU A 329 -17.82 8.23 -12.27
C LEU A 329 -17.26 9.52 -11.80
N TRP A 330 -17.33 9.70 -10.49
CA TRP A 330 -16.83 10.88 -9.87
C TRP A 330 -15.37 11.03 -10.30
N LEU A 331 -14.62 9.93 -10.31
CA LEU A 331 -13.24 9.91 -10.78
C LEU A 331 -13.08 10.10 -12.29
N LYS A 332 -13.99 9.59 -13.13
CA LYS A 332 -13.95 9.78 -14.60
C LYS A 332 -14.40 11.17 -15.07
N ALA A 333 -15.39 11.75 -14.42
CA ALA A 333 -15.85 13.11 -14.67
C ALA A 333 -14.93 14.15 -14.02
N ALA A 334 -14.19 13.78 -12.98
CA ALA A 334 -13.24 14.68 -12.35
C ALA A 334 -12.13 15.08 -13.31
N GLU A 335 -11.91 16.38 -13.43
CA GLU A 335 -10.66 16.91 -13.98
C GLU A 335 -9.64 17.09 -12.85
N ARG A 336 -10.12 17.44 -11.64
CA ARG A 336 -9.29 17.66 -10.45
C ARG A 336 -9.65 16.68 -9.34
N VAL A 337 -8.67 15.87 -8.95
CA VAL A 337 -8.78 14.87 -7.89
C VAL A 337 -7.78 15.18 -6.79
N ILE A 338 -8.28 15.29 -5.54
CA ILE A 338 -7.43 15.40 -4.35
C ILE A 338 -7.49 14.10 -3.56
N ILE A 339 -6.35 13.47 -3.35
CA ILE A 339 -6.22 12.27 -2.52
C ILE A 339 -5.77 12.68 -1.11
N VAL A 340 -6.51 12.26 -0.09
CA VAL A 340 -6.27 12.54 1.33
C VAL A 340 -5.85 11.26 2.05
N PRO A 341 -4.55 10.96 2.14
CA PRO A 341 -4.07 9.76 2.82
C PRO A 341 -4.15 9.89 4.34
N GLY A 342 -4.49 8.79 5.01
CA GLY A 342 -4.56 8.67 6.46
C GLY A 342 -3.89 7.41 7.00
N TYR A 343 -4.00 7.18 8.31
CA TYR A 343 -3.33 6.07 8.96
C TYR A 343 -3.84 4.68 8.51
N GLY A 344 -5.10 4.56 8.11
CA GLY A 344 -5.66 3.31 7.57
C GLY A 344 -4.96 2.86 6.28
N MET A 345 -4.55 3.79 5.40
CA MET A 345 -3.73 3.49 4.23
C MET A 345 -2.43 2.78 4.61
N ALA A 346 -1.77 3.26 5.68
CA ALA A 346 -0.52 2.69 6.18
C ALA A 346 -0.72 1.31 6.81
N LEU A 347 -1.83 1.10 7.52
CA LEU A 347 -2.17 -0.21 8.12
C LEU A 347 -2.40 -1.27 7.05
N SER A 348 -3.15 -0.93 6.00
CA SER A 348 -3.47 -1.81 4.87
C SER A 348 -2.34 -1.97 3.85
N GLN A 349 -1.21 -1.26 4.03
CA GLN A 349 -0.11 -1.23 3.06
C GLN A 349 -0.57 -0.85 1.64
N ALA A 350 -1.48 0.13 1.55
CA ALA A 350 -2.15 0.48 0.31
C ALA A 350 -1.41 1.53 -0.54
N GLN A 351 -0.24 2.00 -0.12
CA GLN A 351 0.52 3.07 -0.80
C GLN A 351 0.83 2.72 -2.28
N SER A 352 1.13 1.47 -2.60
CA SER A 352 1.37 1.03 -3.99
C SER A 352 0.10 1.07 -4.84
N THR A 353 -1.04 0.70 -4.27
CA THR A 353 -2.35 0.80 -4.90
C THR A 353 -2.73 2.27 -5.16
N VAL A 354 -2.44 3.17 -4.22
CA VAL A 354 -2.61 4.62 -4.41
C VAL A 354 -1.74 5.15 -5.55
N LYS A 355 -0.50 4.68 -5.68
CA LYS A 355 0.36 5.03 -6.82
C LYS A 355 -0.19 4.53 -8.14
N GLN A 356 -0.73 3.31 -8.18
CA GLN A 356 -1.38 2.75 -9.37
C GLN A 356 -2.57 3.61 -9.80
N LEU A 357 -3.46 3.93 -8.86
CA LEU A 357 -4.60 4.82 -9.10
C LEU A 357 -4.16 6.20 -9.63
N MET A 358 -3.17 6.83 -9.00
CA MET A 358 -2.60 8.11 -9.47
C MET A 358 -2.08 8.01 -10.91
N THR A 359 -1.30 6.97 -11.21
CA THR A 359 -0.68 6.79 -12.52
C THR A 359 -1.73 6.61 -13.61
N GLU A 360 -2.82 5.90 -13.31
CA GLU A 360 -3.92 5.67 -14.25
C GLU A 360 -4.81 6.89 -14.47
N LEU A 361 -5.07 7.66 -13.41
CA LEU A 361 -5.79 8.93 -13.51
C LEU A 361 -4.98 9.96 -14.32
N GLU A 362 -3.67 10.02 -14.13
CA GLU A 362 -2.78 10.92 -14.89
C GLU A 362 -2.58 10.49 -16.34
N ALA A 363 -2.52 9.18 -16.61
CA ALA A 363 -2.50 8.67 -17.97
C ALA A 363 -3.76 9.07 -18.76
N ALA A 364 -4.87 9.28 -18.06
CA ALA A 364 -6.11 9.82 -18.61
C ALA A 364 -6.18 11.36 -18.62
N GLY A 365 -5.08 12.05 -18.29
CA GLY A 365 -4.97 13.52 -18.38
C GLY A 365 -5.55 14.30 -17.21
N LYS A 366 -5.87 13.65 -16.07
CA LYS A 366 -6.45 14.29 -14.89
C LYS A 366 -5.38 14.95 -14.02
N GLU A 367 -5.76 16.04 -13.35
CA GLU A 367 -4.93 16.69 -12.33
C GLU A 367 -5.12 15.99 -10.98
N VAL A 368 -4.11 15.21 -10.57
CA VAL A 368 -4.10 14.52 -9.27
C VAL A 368 -3.15 15.23 -8.32
N LYS A 369 -3.69 15.67 -7.17
CA LYS A 369 -2.95 16.23 -6.03
C LYS A 369 -3.18 15.39 -4.78
N PHE A 370 -2.27 15.47 -3.84
CA PHE A 370 -2.38 14.85 -2.53
C PHE A 370 -2.46 15.94 -1.47
N ALA A 371 -3.51 15.93 -0.66
CA ALA A 371 -3.65 16.83 0.47
C ALA A 371 -3.21 16.13 1.76
N ILE A 372 -2.10 16.59 2.31
CA ILE A 372 -1.50 15.99 3.49
C ILE A 372 -1.86 16.82 4.72
N HIS A 373 -2.61 16.22 5.64
CA HIS A 373 -2.81 16.84 6.94
C HIS A 373 -1.52 16.71 7.77
N PRO A 374 -1.05 17.77 8.47
CA PRO A 374 0.23 17.75 9.19
C PRO A 374 0.36 16.65 10.26
N VAL A 375 -0.78 16.13 10.73
CA VAL A 375 -0.85 15.04 11.72
C VAL A 375 -1.53 13.76 11.20
N ALA A 376 -1.67 13.61 9.89
CA ALA A 376 -2.09 12.34 9.31
C ALA A 376 -1.05 11.23 9.63
N GLY A 377 -1.52 10.12 10.18
CA GLY A 377 -0.66 8.99 10.57
C GLY A 377 -0.23 9.03 12.03
N ARG A 378 0.96 8.45 12.29
CA ARG A 378 1.56 8.33 13.65
C ARG A 378 2.82 9.17 13.87
N MET A 379 3.24 9.98 12.90
CA MET A 379 4.32 10.97 13.04
C MET A 379 4.11 12.13 12.05
N PRO A 380 4.70 13.31 12.30
CA PRO A 380 4.79 14.34 11.26
C PRO A 380 5.43 13.79 10.00
N GLY A 381 4.84 14.09 8.84
CA GLY A 381 5.35 13.65 7.56
C GLY A 381 5.19 12.14 7.28
N HIS A 382 4.44 11.40 8.10
CA HIS A 382 4.27 9.94 7.91
C HIS A 382 3.74 9.63 6.51
N MET A 383 2.70 10.35 6.06
CA MET A 383 2.12 10.12 4.73
C MET A 383 3.08 10.50 3.60
N ASN A 384 3.81 11.62 3.72
CA ASN A 384 4.78 12.04 2.70
C ASN A 384 5.84 10.95 2.47
N VAL A 385 6.31 10.33 3.54
CA VAL A 385 7.34 9.28 3.48
C VAL A 385 6.80 8.01 2.82
N LEU A 386 5.57 7.57 3.15
CA LEU A 386 4.98 6.38 2.54
C LEU A 386 4.62 6.57 1.07
N LEU A 387 4.18 7.77 0.68
CA LEU A 387 3.91 8.08 -0.73
C LEU A 387 5.22 8.22 -1.52
N ALA A 388 6.27 8.76 -0.91
CA ALA A 388 7.60 8.80 -1.52
C ALA A 388 8.22 7.40 -1.67
N GLU A 389 7.93 6.45 -0.79
CA GLU A 389 8.39 5.04 -0.88
C GLU A 389 7.91 4.34 -2.16
N VAL A 390 6.77 4.78 -2.71
CA VAL A 390 6.18 4.27 -3.96
C VAL A 390 6.35 5.25 -5.12
N ASP A 391 7.34 6.14 -5.03
CA ASP A 391 7.72 7.08 -6.08
C ASP A 391 6.61 8.04 -6.51
N ILE A 392 5.77 8.52 -5.57
CA ILE A 392 4.86 9.64 -5.84
C ILE A 392 5.67 10.95 -5.82
N PRO A 393 5.62 11.77 -6.89
CA PRO A 393 6.34 13.03 -6.95
C PRO A 393 5.91 14.02 -5.85
N TYR A 394 6.87 14.66 -5.19
CA TYR A 394 6.62 15.57 -4.08
C TYR A 394 5.89 16.86 -4.47
N ASP A 395 6.00 17.31 -5.71
CA ASP A 395 5.26 18.44 -6.26
C ASP A 395 3.74 18.21 -6.31
N LYS A 396 3.31 16.95 -6.14
CA LYS A 396 1.91 16.58 -5.97
C LYS A 396 1.49 16.52 -4.50
N LEU A 397 2.41 16.62 -3.54
CA LEU A 397 2.12 16.55 -2.10
C LEU A 397 1.98 17.96 -1.53
N TYR A 398 0.75 18.37 -1.27
CA TYR A 398 0.42 19.69 -0.74
C TYR A 398 0.10 19.61 0.75
N GLU A 399 0.58 20.60 1.51
CA GLU A 399 0.22 20.76 2.91
C GLU A 399 -1.19 21.37 3.02
N MET A 400 -1.92 21.04 4.09
CA MET A 400 -3.30 21.51 4.35
C MET A 400 -3.51 23.02 4.12
N GLN A 401 -2.56 23.87 4.50
CA GLN A 401 -2.70 25.34 4.37
C GLN A 401 -2.69 25.81 2.91
N ASP A 402 -2.01 25.07 2.04
CA ASP A 402 -1.83 25.44 0.64
C ASP A 402 -2.94 24.86 -0.24
N ILE A 403 -3.62 23.80 0.21
CA ILE A 403 -4.63 23.07 -0.55
C ILE A 403 -6.07 23.24 -0.05
N ASN A 404 -6.30 23.71 1.18
CA ASN A 404 -7.66 23.79 1.72
C ASN A 404 -8.60 24.68 0.86
N ASP A 405 -8.09 25.80 0.35
CA ASP A 405 -8.89 26.69 -0.52
C ASP A 405 -9.26 26.01 -1.86
N GLU A 406 -8.49 25.02 -2.31
CA GLU A 406 -8.72 24.30 -3.56
C GLU A 406 -9.82 23.23 -3.45
N PHE A 407 -10.20 22.77 -2.25
CA PHE A 407 -11.26 21.76 -2.10
C PHE A 407 -12.57 22.21 -2.75
N ARG A 408 -12.92 23.51 -2.68
CA ARG A 408 -14.14 24.07 -3.31
C ARG A 408 -14.17 23.90 -4.83
N ASP A 409 -13.00 23.93 -5.46
CA ASP A 409 -12.84 23.77 -6.90
C ASP A 409 -12.47 22.34 -7.29
N THR A 410 -12.45 21.41 -6.32
CA THR A 410 -12.09 20.00 -6.52
C THR A 410 -13.33 19.18 -6.81
N ASP A 411 -13.25 18.35 -7.85
CA ASP A 411 -14.37 17.52 -8.27
C ASP A 411 -14.55 16.30 -7.36
N VAL A 412 -13.42 15.69 -6.94
CA VAL A 412 -13.41 14.52 -6.04
C VAL A 412 -12.29 14.58 -5.03
N ALA A 413 -12.63 14.45 -3.75
CA ALA A 413 -11.71 14.18 -2.67
C ALA A 413 -11.75 12.69 -2.26
N ILE A 414 -10.65 11.94 -2.44
CA ILE A 414 -10.56 10.54 -2.01
C ILE A 414 -9.84 10.48 -0.66
N VAL A 415 -10.58 10.24 0.42
CA VAL A 415 -10.04 10.05 1.76
C VAL A 415 -9.73 8.57 2.02
N ILE A 416 -8.46 8.26 2.31
CA ILE A 416 -7.98 6.88 2.41
C ILE A 416 -7.50 6.61 3.83
N GLY A 417 -8.33 5.98 4.65
CA GLY A 417 -7.98 5.61 6.01
C GLY A 417 -7.77 6.81 6.94
N ALA A 418 -8.45 7.92 6.69
CA ALA A 418 -8.39 9.14 7.49
C ALA A 418 -9.75 9.41 8.15
N ASN A 419 -9.76 9.75 9.44
CA ASN A 419 -10.98 10.01 10.19
C ASN A 419 -10.90 11.37 10.91
N ASP A 420 -10.15 11.47 12.02
CA ASP A 420 -10.09 12.71 12.82
C ASP A 420 -9.63 13.95 12.01
N VAL A 421 -8.69 13.77 11.08
CA VAL A 421 -8.07 14.87 10.29
C VAL A 421 -8.99 15.47 9.21
N VAL A 422 -10.12 14.82 8.95
CA VAL A 422 -11.15 15.29 8.02
C VAL A 422 -12.48 15.54 8.74
N ASN A 423 -12.53 15.42 10.07
CA ASN A 423 -13.78 15.38 10.84
C ASN A 423 -14.37 16.80 11.05
N PRO A 424 -15.51 17.15 10.44
CA PRO A 424 -16.11 18.50 10.54
C PRO A 424 -16.62 18.87 11.94
N ALA A 425 -16.77 17.90 12.84
CA ALA A 425 -17.10 18.18 14.25
C ALA A 425 -16.01 19.04 14.93
N ALA A 426 -14.79 19.08 14.38
CA ALA A 426 -13.78 20.02 14.81
C ALA A 426 -14.25 21.48 14.72
N ASN A 427 -15.08 21.86 13.75
CA ASN A 427 -15.53 23.24 13.57
C ASN A 427 -16.76 23.61 14.43
N THR A 428 -17.58 22.62 14.78
CA THR A 428 -18.94 22.86 15.31
C THR A 428 -19.21 22.28 16.69
N ALA A 429 -18.51 21.20 17.10
CA ALA A 429 -18.84 20.45 18.31
C ALA A 429 -18.05 20.96 19.54
N GLU A 430 -18.51 22.07 20.13
CA GLU A 430 -17.92 22.65 21.34
C GLU A 430 -17.80 21.64 22.49
N GLY A 431 -16.62 21.63 23.16
CA GLY A 431 -16.34 20.73 24.27
C GLY A 431 -15.84 19.34 23.87
N THR A 432 -15.78 19.02 22.57
CA THR A 432 -15.10 17.82 22.09
C THR A 432 -13.57 17.98 22.04
N PRO A 433 -12.80 16.88 22.12
CA PRO A 433 -11.33 16.90 22.06
C PRO A 433 -10.73 17.41 20.74
N ILE A 434 -11.53 17.50 19.69
CA ILE A 434 -11.11 17.97 18.36
C ILE A 434 -11.68 19.36 18.04
N TYR A 435 -12.49 19.96 18.91
CA TYR A 435 -13.06 21.27 18.68
C TYR A 435 -11.97 22.32 18.46
N GLY A 436 -12.04 23.06 17.36
CA GLY A 436 -11.10 24.04 16.81
C GLY A 436 -9.88 23.47 16.08
N MET A 437 -9.76 22.14 15.94
CA MET A 437 -8.70 21.49 15.15
C MET A 437 -8.79 21.93 13.69
N PRO A 438 -7.72 22.51 13.11
CA PRO A 438 -7.65 22.64 11.66
C PRO A 438 -7.81 21.25 11.06
N ILE A 439 -8.70 21.12 10.08
CA ILE A 439 -8.93 19.89 9.35
C ILE A 439 -8.72 20.15 7.87
N LEU A 440 -8.56 19.08 7.10
CA LEU A 440 -8.75 19.18 5.66
C LEU A 440 -10.25 19.35 5.40
N ASP A 441 -10.62 20.45 4.74
CA ASP A 441 -12.01 20.80 4.44
C ASP A 441 -12.55 19.95 3.28
N VAL A 442 -12.45 18.62 3.41
CA VAL A 442 -12.86 17.68 2.37
C VAL A 442 -14.35 17.78 2.06
N GLU A 443 -15.15 18.21 3.05
CA GLU A 443 -16.59 18.48 2.88
C GLU A 443 -16.86 19.60 1.88
N ASP A 444 -15.92 20.52 1.65
CA ASP A 444 -16.07 21.59 0.65
C ASP A 444 -15.90 21.06 -0.80
N ALA A 445 -15.39 19.84 -0.99
CA ALA A 445 -15.28 19.24 -2.31
C ALA A 445 -16.64 18.85 -2.87
N LYS A 446 -16.77 18.87 -4.21
CA LYS A 446 -18.03 18.52 -4.87
C LYS A 446 -18.49 17.11 -4.52
N ASN A 447 -17.55 16.18 -4.40
CA ASN A 447 -17.79 14.82 -3.97
C ASN A 447 -16.63 14.30 -3.12
N VAL A 448 -16.93 13.44 -2.15
CA VAL A 448 -15.96 12.86 -1.21
C VAL A 448 -16.11 11.35 -1.18
N ILE A 449 -15.02 10.61 -1.36
CA ILE A 449 -14.99 9.14 -1.24
C ILE A 449 -14.19 8.79 0.00
N MET A 450 -14.79 8.09 0.95
CA MET A 450 -14.20 7.72 2.24
C MET A 450 -13.88 6.22 2.31
N CYS A 451 -12.62 5.85 2.11
CA CYS A 451 -12.11 4.48 2.19
C CYS A 451 -11.59 4.16 3.61
N ASN A 452 -12.49 3.83 4.54
CA ASN A 452 -12.14 3.55 5.95
C ASN A 452 -12.66 2.17 6.38
N PHE A 453 -12.04 1.55 7.39
CA PHE A 453 -12.42 0.18 7.79
C PHE A 453 -13.84 0.08 8.37
N ASP A 454 -14.26 1.08 9.14
CA ASP A 454 -15.56 1.15 9.78
C ASP A 454 -15.94 2.62 10.05
N THR A 455 -17.14 2.84 10.61
CA THR A 455 -17.64 4.16 11.01
C THR A 455 -17.31 4.52 12.47
N ARG A 456 -16.52 3.69 13.17
CA ARG A 456 -16.20 3.96 14.57
C ARG A 456 -15.36 5.24 14.67
N PRO A 457 -15.47 5.95 15.81
CA PRO A 457 -14.60 7.07 16.09
C PRO A 457 -13.15 6.75 15.84
N GLY A 458 -12.45 7.75 15.29
CA GLY A 458 -11.02 7.70 15.12
C GLY A 458 -10.30 7.72 16.47
N TYR A 459 -9.05 8.17 16.45
CA TYR A 459 -8.27 8.16 17.66
C TYR A 459 -8.84 9.10 18.74
N ALA A 460 -9.44 10.22 18.35
CA ALA A 460 -9.99 11.20 19.28
C ALA A 460 -11.22 10.70 20.06
N GLY A 461 -11.85 9.61 19.62
CA GLY A 461 -13.07 9.08 20.24
C GLY A 461 -14.30 9.96 20.02
N VAL A 462 -14.30 10.76 18.95
CA VAL A 462 -15.42 11.61 18.53
C VAL A 462 -16.00 11.04 17.24
N ASP A 463 -17.33 10.92 17.18
CA ASP A 463 -18.03 10.51 15.96
C ASP A 463 -17.77 11.52 14.84
N ASN A 464 -17.72 11.04 13.60
CA ASN A 464 -17.46 11.89 12.44
C ASN A 464 -18.77 12.18 11.70
N PRO A 465 -19.21 13.45 11.62
CA PRO A 465 -20.44 13.83 10.92
C PRO A 465 -20.44 13.45 9.44
N LEU A 466 -19.27 13.23 8.81
CA LEU A 466 -19.19 12.72 7.44
C LEU A 466 -19.75 11.30 7.29
N TYR A 467 -19.87 10.55 8.40
CA TYR A 467 -20.50 9.23 8.43
C TYR A 467 -22.00 9.28 8.67
N ASP A 468 -22.55 10.45 9.00
CA ASP A 468 -23.97 10.59 9.24
C ASP A 468 -24.76 10.44 7.94
N GLY A 469 -25.85 9.66 7.98
CA GLY A 469 -26.67 9.37 6.81
C GLY A 469 -27.26 10.60 6.11
N GLY A 470 -27.27 11.77 6.74
CA GLY A 470 -27.75 13.02 6.16
C GLY A 470 -26.77 13.71 5.20
N ARG A 471 -25.57 13.14 4.96
CA ARG A 471 -24.54 13.70 4.06
C ARG A 471 -24.17 12.80 2.89
N GLN A 472 -24.93 11.72 2.68
CA GLN A 472 -24.70 10.77 1.61
C GLN A 472 -24.91 11.36 0.21
N ASP A 473 -25.43 12.59 0.09
CA ASP A 473 -25.66 13.27 -1.19
C ASP A 473 -24.37 13.70 -1.92
N HIS A 474 -23.23 13.75 -1.22
CA HIS A 474 -21.91 14.03 -1.82
C HIS A 474 -20.77 13.30 -1.10
N VAL A 475 -21.07 12.37 -0.18
CA VAL A 475 -20.08 11.58 0.56
C VAL A 475 -20.35 10.09 0.41
N ALA A 476 -19.45 9.39 -0.27
CA ALA A 476 -19.49 7.95 -0.45
C ALA A 476 -18.61 7.22 0.58
N LEU A 477 -19.20 6.41 1.47
CA LEU A 477 -18.51 5.59 2.47
C LEU A 477 -18.14 4.19 1.95
N MET A 478 -16.87 4.01 1.59
CA MET A 478 -16.28 2.72 1.23
C MET A 478 -15.73 2.02 2.46
N LEU A 479 -16.55 1.19 3.11
CA LEU A 479 -16.15 0.47 4.32
C LEU A 479 -15.38 -0.82 3.99
N GLY A 480 -14.24 -1.02 4.65
CA GLY A 480 -13.39 -2.20 4.49
C GLY A 480 -11.89 -1.89 4.54
N ASP A 481 -11.05 -2.88 4.27
CA ASP A 481 -9.60 -2.64 4.17
C ASP A 481 -9.30 -1.57 3.09
N ALA A 482 -8.38 -0.64 3.39
CA ALA A 482 -8.11 0.48 2.48
C ALA A 482 -7.55 0.01 1.12
N LYS A 483 -6.82 -1.11 1.09
CA LYS A 483 -6.28 -1.68 -0.15
C LYS A 483 -7.40 -2.31 -0.98
N GLU A 484 -8.31 -3.03 -0.34
CA GLU A 484 -9.47 -3.65 -1.00
C GLU A 484 -10.43 -2.61 -1.58
N THR A 485 -10.76 -1.58 -0.80
CA THR A 485 -11.62 -0.47 -1.25
C THR A 485 -10.99 0.35 -2.39
N LEU A 486 -9.67 0.57 -2.35
CA LEU A 486 -8.95 1.19 -3.48
C LEU A 486 -8.90 0.30 -4.72
N ASN A 487 -8.70 -1.00 -4.57
CA ASN A 487 -8.78 -1.93 -5.68
C ASN A 487 -10.20 -1.94 -6.28
N ALA A 488 -11.23 -1.91 -5.45
CA ALA A 488 -12.61 -1.80 -5.91
C ALA A 488 -12.84 -0.51 -6.71
N ILE A 489 -12.30 0.63 -6.24
CA ILE A 489 -12.36 1.93 -6.95
C ILE A 489 -11.59 1.91 -8.26
N MET A 490 -10.37 1.36 -8.30
CA MET A 490 -9.58 1.27 -9.55
C MET A 490 -10.21 0.32 -10.55
N LYS A 491 -10.74 -0.79 -10.07
CA LYS A 491 -11.37 -1.81 -10.92
C LYS A 491 -12.67 -1.18 -11.49
N ALA A 492 -13.42 -0.42 -10.68
CA ALA A 492 -14.49 0.50 -11.10
C ALA A 492 -14.01 1.83 -11.75
N TYR A 493 -12.74 1.95 -12.14
CA TYR A 493 -12.22 3.04 -12.99
C TYR A 493 -11.68 2.50 -14.34
N ARG A 494 -11.20 1.24 -14.34
CA ARG A 494 -10.50 0.54 -15.44
C ARG A 494 -11.38 -0.35 -16.26
N GLU A 495 -12.16 -1.18 -15.58
CA GLU A 495 -13.14 -1.99 -16.27
C GLU A 495 -14.11 -1.13 -16.99
N GLU A 496 -14.20 0.08 -16.51
CA GLU A 496 -14.57 1.23 -17.21
C GLU A 496 -13.83 1.49 -18.58
N GLY A 497 -13.09 0.61 -19.30
CA GLY A 497 -12.27 1.07 -20.45
C GLY A 497 -11.36 0.16 -21.32
N ALA A 498 -11.73 -1.06 -21.76
CA ALA A 498 -10.88 -1.91 -22.63
C ALA A 498 -11.55 -2.41 -23.95
N VAL A 499 -10.78 -2.60 -25.05
CA VAL A 499 -11.19 -3.13 -26.40
C VAL A 499 -10.14 -4.11 -27.00
N SER A 500 -10.57 -5.09 -27.84
CA SER A 500 -9.91 -6.35 -28.33
C SER A 500 -9.77 -6.49 -29.89
N ALA A 501 -9.03 -7.51 -30.40
CA ALA A 501 -8.91 -7.96 -31.82
C ALA A 501 -8.69 -9.51 -32.01
N ALA A 502 -8.94 -10.10 -33.22
CA ALA A 502 -9.29 -11.52 -33.56
C ALA A 502 -8.28 -12.36 -34.48
N PRO A 503 -8.46 -13.70 -34.76
CA PRO A 503 -7.43 -14.67 -35.25
C PRO A 503 -7.50 -15.25 -36.72
N LEU A 504 -6.47 -16.02 -37.16
CA LEU A 504 -6.18 -16.61 -38.52
C LEU A 504 -5.76 -18.13 -38.50
N THR A 505 -5.82 -18.84 -39.65
CA THR A 505 -5.73 -20.32 -39.91
C THR A 505 -4.37 -21.05 -39.80
N GLU A 506 -4.39 -22.38 -39.55
CA GLU A 506 -3.29 -23.30 -39.13
C GLU A 506 -2.01 -23.42 -39.99
N GLU A 507 -2.08 -23.40 -41.33
CA GLU A 507 -0.87 -23.56 -42.17
C GLU A 507 0.04 -22.31 -42.20
N ALA A 508 -0.42 -21.20 -41.60
CA ALA A 508 0.32 -19.94 -41.49
C ALA A 508 0.63 -19.54 -40.03
N MET A 509 0.45 -20.45 -39.06
CA MET A 509 0.66 -20.15 -37.65
C MET A 509 2.14 -20.08 -37.31
N THR A 510 2.55 -18.94 -36.76
CA THR A 510 3.90 -18.76 -36.22
C THR A 510 4.12 -19.70 -35.01
N PRO A 511 5.38 -20.06 -34.69
CA PRO A 511 5.68 -20.96 -33.58
C PRO A 511 5.07 -20.53 -32.24
N GLU A 512 5.01 -19.22 -32.00
CA GLU A 512 4.44 -18.59 -30.80
C GLU A 512 2.92 -18.86 -30.73
N LEU A 513 2.22 -18.65 -31.85
CA LEU A 513 0.77 -18.82 -31.94
C LEU A 513 0.39 -20.30 -31.79
N ARG A 514 1.18 -21.20 -32.37
CA ARG A 514 1.02 -22.65 -32.24
C ARG A 514 1.21 -23.10 -30.79
N ALA A 515 2.26 -22.61 -30.13
CA ALA A 515 2.54 -22.89 -28.73
C ALA A 515 1.40 -22.40 -27.82
N GLY A 516 0.90 -21.18 -28.04
CA GLY A 516 -0.24 -20.63 -27.32
C GLY A 516 -1.52 -21.46 -27.51
N THR A 517 -1.76 -21.96 -28.72
CA THR A 517 -2.93 -22.78 -29.06
C THR A 517 -2.88 -24.16 -28.40
N TRP A 518 -1.75 -24.85 -28.51
CA TRP A 518 -1.56 -26.15 -27.85
C TRP A 518 -1.70 -26.05 -26.32
N LEU A 519 -1.11 -25.01 -25.71
CA LEU A 519 -1.25 -24.80 -24.27
C LEU A 519 -2.69 -24.51 -23.87
N ARG A 520 -3.47 -23.85 -24.73
CA ARG A 520 -4.88 -23.58 -24.47
C ARG A 520 -5.71 -24.85 -24.43
N GLU A 521 -5.45 -25.80 -25.32
CA GLU A 521 -6.16 -27.10 -25.40
C GLU A 521 -5.68 -28.14 -24.37
N ALA A 522 -4.51 -27.91 -23.75
CA ALA A 522 -3.92 -28.85 -22.79
C ALA A 522 -4.70 -28.94 -21.47
N GLY A 523 -4.95 -30.15 -20.98
CA GLY A 523 -5.37 -30.41 -19.60
C GLY A 523 -4.20 -30.74 -18.68
N ARG A 524 -3.16 -31.40 -19.22
CA ARG A 524 -1.92 -31.75 -18.51
C ARG A 524 -0.68 -31.19 -19.20
N VAL A 525 0.13 -30.45 -18.43
CA VAL A 525 1.36 -29.80 -18.91
C VAL A 525 2.56 -30.25 -18.07
N ILE A 526 3.66 -30.63 -18.72
CA ILE A 526 4.94 -30.88 -18.04
C ILE A 526 5.98 -29.84 -18.48
N MET A 527 6.63 -29.18 -17.54
CA MET A 527 7.69 -28.22 -17.80
C MET A 527 9.07 -28.83 -17.51
N VAL A 528 9.98 -28.73 -18.48
CA VAL A 528 11.35 -29.29 -18.42
C VAL A 528 12.35 -28.13 -18.34
N PRO A 529 12.79 -27.72 -17.13
CA PRO A 529 13.77 -26.66 -16.95
C PRO A 529 15.18 -27.12 -17.36
N GLY A 530 15.90 -26.26 -18.07
CA GLY A 530 17.28 -26.48 -18.48
C GLY A 530 18.20 -25.30 -18.19
N TYR A 531 19.47 -25.42 -18.60
CA TYR A 531 20.46 -24.40 -18.32
C TYR A 531 20.17 -23.05 -19.02
N GLY A 532 19.47 -23.06 -20.16
CA GLY A 532 19.03 -21.83 -20.84
C GLY A 532 18.01 -21.03 -20.02
N MET A 533 17.18 -21.68 -19.18
CA MET A 533 16.32 -21.00 -18.21
C MET A 533 17.13 -20.23 -17.17
N ALA A 534 18.22 -20.83 -16.69
CA ALA A 534 19.11 -20.21 -15.71
C ALA A 534 19.88 -19.02 -16.30
N LEU A 535 20.34 -19.14 -17.54
CA LEU A 535 21.06 -18.06 -18.24
C LEU A 535 20.19 -16.81 -18.44
N SER A 536 18.91 -17.02 -18.74
CA SER A 536 17.92 -15.95 -19.01
C SER A 536 17.22 -15.42 -17.76
N GLN A 537 17.47 -16.02 -16.59
CA GLN A 537 16.75 -15.72 -15.35
C GLN A 537 15.22 -15.80 -15.50
N ALA A 538 14.75 -16.87 -16.15
CA ALA A 538 13.34 -17.05 -16.49
C ALA A 538 12.48 -17.68 -15.39
N GLN A 539 13.05 -18.07 -14.24
CA GLN A 539 12.34 -18.83 -13.19
C GLN A 539 11.06 -18.12 -12.68
N SER A 540 11.04 -16.80 -12.61
CA SER A 540 9.84 -16.02 -12.23
C SER A 540 8.73 -16.08 -13.27
N VAL A 541 9.09 -16.08 -14.55
CA VAL A 541 8.14 -16.22 -15.68
C VAL A 541 7.58 -17.64 -15.72
N VAL A 542 8.41 -18.64 -15.43
CA VAL A 542 7.97 -20.04 -15.30
C VAL A 542 6.95 -20.20 -14.17
N LYS A 543 7.19 -19.60 -12.99
CA LYS A 543 6.21 -19.59 -11.90
C LYS A 543 4.90 -18.90 -12.29
N GLN A 544 5.00 -17.79 -13.01
CA GLN A 544 3.84 -17.03 -13.47
C GLN A 544 2.99 -17.86 -14.45
N LEU A 545 3.61 -18.48 -15.46
CA LEU A 545 2.93 -19.36 -16.41
C LEU A 545 2.30 -20.58 -15.71
N MET A 546 3.01 -21.20 -14.75
CA MET A 546 2.46 -22.29 -13.94
C MET A 546 1.18 -21.86 -13.20
N SER A 547 1.21 -20.69 -12.55
CA SER A 547 0.07 -20.17 -11.80
C SER A 547 -1.11 -19.85 -12.72
N GLU A 548 -0.87 -19.23 -13.87
CA GLU A 548 -1.92 -18.94 -14.86
C GLU A 548 -2.55 -20.20 -15.46
N LEU A 549 -1.77 -21.27 -15.67
CA LEU A 549 -2.31 -22.55 -16.13
C LEU A 549 -3.13 -23.26 -15.04
N GLU A 550 -2.68 -23.23 -13.79
CA GLU A 550 -3.37 -23.86 -12.66
C GLU A 550 -4.66 -23.12 -12.25
N ASP A 551 -4.67 -21.78 -12.33
CA ASP A 551 -5.86 -20.95 -12.11
C ASP A 551 -6.98 -21.29 -13.12
N GLU A 552 -6.61 -21.80 -14.29
CA GLU A 552 -7.54 -22.33 -15.31
C GLU A 552 -7.82 -23.84 -15.17
N GLY A 553 -7.43 -24.45 -14.05
CA GLY A 553 -7.72 -25.83 -13.71
C GLY A 553 -6.81 -26.88 -14.36
N LYS A 554 -5.70 -26.48 -14.97
CA LYS A 554 -4.75 -27.41 -15.62
C LYS A 554 -3.79 -28.01 -14.61
N THR A 555 -3.34 -29.24 -14.87
CA THR A 555 -2.32 -29.89 -14.04
C THR A 555 -0.93 -29.59 -14.58
N VAL A 556 -0.07 -28.97 -13.76
CA VAL A 556 1.32 -28.63 -14.11
C VAL A 556 2.31 -29.36 -13.20
N ASP A 557 3.22 -30.12 -13.81
CA ASP A 557 4.34 -30.81 -13.15
C ASP A 557 5.70 -30.38 -13.75
N PHE A 558 6.77 -30.45 -12.97
CA PHE A 558 8.14 -30.16 -13.43
C PHE A 558 8.96 -31.43 -13.52
N ALA A 559 9.50 -31.71 -14.70
CA ALA A 559 10.38 -32.85 -14.95
C ALA A 559 11.85 -32.45 -14.78
N ILE A 560 12.49 -32.92 -13.71
CA ILE A 560 13.86 -32.55 -13.35
C ILE A 560 14.83 -33.65 -13.78
N HIS A 561 15.76 -33.30 -14.66
CA HIS A 561 16.88 -34.17 -14.98
C HIS A 561 18.06 -33.92 -14.01
N PRO A 562 18.70 -34.97 -13.46
CA PRO A 562 19.73 -34.81 -12.42
C PRO A 562 20.99 -34.06 -12.90
N VAL A 563 21.24 -34.03 -14.21
CA VAL A 563 22.34 -33.26 -14.83
C VAL A 563 21.86 -32.03 -15.61
N ALA A 564 20.63 -31.56 -15.38
CA ALA A 564 20.19 -30.26 -15.93
C ALA A 564 20.91 -29.11 -15.22
N GLY A 565 21.76 -28.38 -15.97
CA GLY A 565 22.53 -27.24 -15.46
C GLY A 565 24.02 -27.53 -15.26
N ARG A 566 24.73 -26.67 -14.52
CA ARG A 566 26.18 -26.82 -14.26
C ARG A 566 26.53 -27.67 -13.04
N MET A 567 25.55 -28.03 -12.21
CA MET A 567 25.72 -28.87 -11.02
C MET A 567 24.43 -29.64 -10.72
N PRO A 568 24.50 -30.82 -10.09
CA PRO A 568 23.29 -31.55 -9.66
C PRO A 568 22.41 -30.71 -8.73
N GLY A 569 21.09 -30.79 -8.91
CA GLY A 569 20.10 -30.04 -8.14
C GLY A 569 19.98 -28.55 -8.49
N HIS A 570 20.70 -28.07 -9.52
CA HIS A 570 20.69 -26.66 -9.91
C HIS A 570 19.28 -26.16 -10.26
N MET A 571 18.47 -26.95 -10.96
CA MET A 571 17.10 -26.55 -11.31
C MET A 571 16.18 -26.50 -10.07
N ASN A 572 16.33 -27.43 -9.13
CA ASN A 572 15.53 -27.45 -7.90
C ASN A 572 15.75 -26.18 -7.07
N VAL A 573 16.98 -25.67 -7.02
CA VAL A 573 17.30 -24.42 -6.31
C VAL A 573 16.65 -23.21 -6.99
N LEU A 574 16.72 -23.12 -8.33
CA LEU A 574 16.16 -21.99 -9.07
C LEU A 574 14.63 -21.95 -9.03
N LEU A 575 13.97 -23.11 -9.07
CA LEU A 575 12.51 -23.18 -8.96
C LEU A 575 12.04 -22.94 -7.51
N ALA A 576 12.82 -23.35 -6.50
CA ALA A 576 12.53 -23.04 -5.11
C ALA A 576 12.68 -21.54 -4.79
N GLU A 577 13.57 -20.81 -5.46
CA GLU A 577 13.76 -19.36 -5.29
C GLU A 577 12.47 -18.56 -5.59
N VAL A 578 11.59 -19.11 -6.44
CA VAL A 578 10.32 -18.49 -6.86
C VAL A 578 9.09 -19.22 -6.29
N ASP A 579 9.27 -19.94 -5.19
CA ASP A 579 8.20 -20.61 -4.44
C ASP A 579 7.40 -21.63 -5.30
N ILE A 580 8.08 -22.40 -6.15
CA ILE A 580 7.47 -23.59 -6.77
C ILE A 580 7.48 -24.73 -5.74
N PRO A 581 6.32 -25.34 -5.43
CA PRO A 581 6.22 -26.43 -4.47
C PRO A 581 7.11 -27.64 -4.82
N TYR A 582 7.85 -28.17 -3.84
CA TYR A 582 8.75 -29.30 -4.05
C TYR A 582 8.06 -30.58 -4.52
N ASP A 583 6.78 -30.78 -4.17
CA ASP A 583 5.97 -31.93 -4.59
C ASP A 583 5.68 -31.95 -6.10
N LYS A 584 5.78 -30.79 -6.76
CA LYS A 584 5.67 -30.65 -8.21
C LYS A 584 6.98 -30.91 -8.96
N LEU A 585 8.10 -30.98 -8.25
CA LEU A 585 9.41 -31.30 -8.83
C LEU A 585 9.57 -32.82 -8.87
N ARG A 586 9.38 -33.40 -10.05
CA ARG A 586 9.39 -34.85 -10.28
C ARG A 586 10.73 -35.24 -10.90
N GLU A 587 11.43 -36.19 -10.28
CA GLU A 587 12.68 -36.73 -10.82
C GLU A 587 12.42 -37.56 -12.08
N MET A 588 13.41 -37.65 -12.95
CA MET A 588 13.32 -38.32 -14.26
C MET A 588 12.71 -39.73 -14.21
N GLU A 589 13.07 -40.56 -13.22
CA GLU A 589 12.55 -41.94 -13.10
C GLU A 589 11.04 -42.00 -12.84
N ASP A 590 10.49 -41.01 -12.13
CA ASP A 590 9.08 -40.94 -11.76
C ASP A 590 8.23 -40.33 -12.89
N ILE A 591 8.80 -39.35 -13.62
CA ILE A 591 8.06 -38.54 -14.59
C ILE A 591 8.11 -39.09 -16.02
N ASN A 592 9.17 -39.83 -16.41
CA ASN A 592 9.29 -40.37 -17.78
C ASN A 592 8.08 -41.21 -18.23
N PRO A 593 7.50 -42.11 -17.39
CA PRO A 593 6.31 -42.86 -17.78
C PRO A 593 5.08 -41.98 -18.08
N GLU A 594 5.04 -40.75 -17.58
CA GLU A 594 3.89 -39.85 -17.68
C GLU A 594 3.90 -39.00 -18.96
N PHE A 595 5.03 -38.87 -19.66
CA PHE A 595 5.11 -38.11 -20.92
C PHE A 595 4.09 -38.59 -21.96
N LYS A 596 3.87 -39.91 -22.08
CA LYS A 596 2.86 -40.50 -22.99
C LYS A 596 1.42 -40.05 -22.73
N ASN A 597 1.12 -39.61 -21.51
CA ASN A 597 -0.20 -39.14 -21.09
C ASN A 597 -0.25 -37.62 -20.92
N THR A 598 0.77 -36.90 -21.41
CA THR A 598 0.89 -35.45 -21.29
C THR A 598 0.47 -34.77 -22.58
N ASP A 599 -0.37 -33.74 -22.47
CA ASP A 599 -0.89 -33.02 -23.63
C ASP A 599 0.17 -32.08 -24.22
N VAL A 600 0.89 -31.35 -23.37
CA VAL A 600 1.94 -30.44 -23.81
C VAL A 600 3.16 -30.52 -22.90
N VAL A 601 4.34 -30.64 -23.50
CA VAL A 601 5.62 -30.47 -22.80
C VAL A 601 6.26 -29.14 -23.20
N ILE A 602 6.72 -28.36 -22.22
CA ILE A 602 7.50 -27.15 -22.47
C ILE A 602 8.95 -27.40 -22.06
N VAL A 603 9.85 -27.46 -23.04
CA VAL A 603 11.30 -27.57 -22.86
C VAL A 603 11.92 -26.18 -22.76
N ILE A 604 12.44 -25.83 -21.59
CA ILE A 604 12.87 -24.45 -21.27
C ILE A 604 14.40 -24.41 -21.18
N GLY A 605 15.06 -24.22 -22.31
CA GLY A 605 16.52 -24.11 -22.38
C GLY A 605 17.26 -25.40 -22.03
N ALA A 606 16.62 -26.56 -22.22
CA ALA A 606 17.22 -27.89 -22.10
C ALA A 606 17.50 -28.46 -23.51
N ASN A 607 18.71 -28.98 -23.74
CA ASN A 607 19.10 -29.59 -25.01
C ASN A 607 19.56 -31.04 -24.82
N ASP A 608 20.75 -31.27 -24.24
CA ASP A 608 21.31 -32.63 -24.15
C ASP A 608 20.44 -33.59 -23.33
N VAL A 609 19.81 -33.11 -22.26
CA VAL A 609 18.99 -33.91 -21.34
C VAL A 609 17.63 -34.34 -21.91
N VAL A 610 17.26 -33.82 -23.08
CA VAL A 610 16.05 -34.18 -23.82
C VAL A 610 16.37 -34.74 -25.20
N ASN A 611 17.66 -34.98 -25.52
CA ASN A 611 18.11 -35.27 -26.88
C ASN A 611 17.93 -36.76 -27.25
N PRO A 612 17.01 -37.13 -28.17
CA PRO A 612 16.76 -38.53 -28.53
C PRO A 612 17.95 -39.24 -29.18
N ALA A 613 18.96 -38.50 -29.67
CA ALA A 613 20.19 -39.09 -30.18
C ALA A 613 20.93 -39.91 -29.11
N ALA A 614 20.68 -39.67 -27.82
CA ALA A 614 21.17 -40.52 -26.74
C ALA A 614 20.76 -41.99 -26.88
N ASN A 615 19.62 -42.28 -27.52
CA ASN A 615 19.12 -43.63 -27.70
C ASN A 615 19.58 -44.30 -29.01
N THR A 616 20.03 -43.53 -30.00
CA THR A 616 20.17 -44.00 -31.39
C THR A 616 21.53 -43.71 -32.02
N ALA A 617 22.21 -42.63 -31.62
CA ALA A 617 23.46 -42.17 -32.22
C ALA A 617 24.67 -42.83 -31.54
N VAL A 618 24.99 -44.06 -31.97
CA VAL A 618 26.18 -44.82 -31.52
C VAL A 618 27.45 -43.99 -31.71
N ASP A 619 28.39 -44.11 -30.77
CA ASP A 619 29.68 -43.38 -30.73
C ASP A 619 29.61 -41.86 -30.44
N THR A 620 28.48 -41.37 -29.91
CA THR A 620 28.35 -39.99 -29.41
C THR A 620 28.51 -39.91 -27.87
N PRO A 621 28.93 -38.75 -27.30
CA PRO A 621 29.08 -38.59 -25.84
C PRO A 621 27.80 -38.79 -25.02
N ILE A 622 26.63 -38.70 -25.66
CA ILE A 622 25.32 -38.88 -25.01
C ILE A 622 24.74 -40.29 -25.26
N TYR A 623 25.37 -41.14 -26.07
CA TYR A 623 24.84 -42.48 -26.36
C TYR A 623 24.74 -43.33 -25.08
N GLY A 624 23.54 -43.77 -24.74
CA GLY A 624 23.23 -44.50 -23.50
C GLY A 624 23.04 -43.61 -22.26
N MET A 625 23.06 -42.28 -22.41
CA MET A 625 22.69 -41.35 -21.35
C MET A 625 21.17 -41.42 -21.12
N PRO A 626 20.69 -41.59 -19.88
CA PRO A 626 19.28 -41.39 -19.57
C PRO A 626 18.86 -39.98 -19.96
N ILE A 627 17.68 -39.84 -20.58
CA ILE A 627 17.11 -38.55 -20.98
C ILE A 627 15.66 -38.46 -20.49
N LEU A 628 15.12 -37.25 -20.47
CA LEU A 628 13.67 -37.05 -20.36
C LEU A 628 13.04 -37.37 -21.72
N ASP A 629 12.10 -38.32 -21.74
CA ASP A 629 11.44 -38.83 -22.95
C ASP A 629 10.36 -37.85 -23.47
N VAL A 630 10.71 -36.57 -23.63
CA VAL A 630 9.78 -35.49 -24.00
C VAL A 630 9.12 -35.70 -25.36
N GLU A 631 9.76 -36.48 -26.25
CA GLU A 631 9.26 -36.82 -27.57
C GLU A 631 7.96 -37.64 -27.51
N ASP A 632 7.73 -38.36 -26.41
CA ASP A 632 6.54 -39.21 -26.21
C ASP A 632 5.26 -38.42 -25.88
N ALA A 633 5.35 -37.13 -25.56
CA ALA A 633 4.19 -36.29 -25.26
C ALA A 633 3.43 -35.87 -26.53
N LYS A 634 2.15 -35.51 -26.42
CA LYS A 634 1.32 -35.20 -27.61
C LYS A 634 1.79 -33.98 -28.41
N HIS A 635 2.30 -32.96 -27.72
CA HIS A 635 2.92 -31.79 -28.34
C HIS A 635 4.13 -31.33 -27.52
N VAL A 636 5.18 -30.86 -28.21
CA VAL A 636 6.42 -30.39 -27.58
C VAL A 636 6.72 -28.95 -28.00
N ILE A 637 6.78 -28.05 -27.02
CA ILE A 637 7.18 -26.65 -27.22
C ILE A 637 8.61 -26.51 -26.73
N ILE A 638 9.52 -26.05 -27.59
CA ILE A 638 10.94 -25.94 -27.28
C ILE A 638 11.34 -24.47 -27.29
N CYS A 639 11.71 -23.95 -26.12
CA CYS A 639 12.29 -22.61 -25.93
C CYS A 639 13.81 -22.76 -25.81
N ASN A 640 14.55 -22.57 -26.91
CA ASN A 640 16.01 -22.69 -26.87
C ASN A 640 16.67 -21.54 -27.64
N PHE A 641 17.91 -21.19 -27.30
CA PHE A 641 18.55 -20.00 -27.88
C PHE A 641 18.82 -20.13 -29.39
N ASP A 642 19.26 -21.31 -29.82
CA ASP A 642 19.57 -21.64 -31.21
C ASP A 642 19.38 -23.15 -31.47
N LYS A 643 19.63 -23.57 -32.72
CA LYS A 643 19.62 -24.99 -33.13
C LYS A 643 20.97 -25.68 -32.92
N LEU A 644 21.97 -25.00 -32.38
CA LEU A 644 23.31 -25.58 -32.26
C LEU A 644 23.30 -26.72 -31.23
N PRO A 645 24.22 -27.67 -31.36
CA PRO A 645 24.44 -28.69 -30.34
C PRO A 645 24.59 -28.12 -28.94
N GLY A 646 24.08 -28.87 -27.96
CA GLY A 646 24.30 -28.58 -26.55
C GLY A 646 25.77 -28.77 -26.13
N TYR A 647 25.98 -28.92 -24.83
CA TYR A 647 27.31 -29.10 -24.26
C TYR A 647 28.00 -30.36 -24.81
N ALA A 648 27.23 -31.39 -25.16
CA ALA A 648 27.76 -32.64 -25.70
C ALA A 648 28.23 -32.56 -27.16
N GLY A 649 27.94 -31.46 -27.88
CA GLY A 649 28.35 -31.31 -29.28
C GLY A 649 27.60 -32.24 -30.25
N VAL A 650 26.45 -32.78 -29.85
CA VAL A 650 25.59 -33.65 -30.66
C VAL A 650 24.34 -32.87 -31.09
N ASP A 651 24.00 -32.92 -32.38
CA ASP A 651 22.77 -32.33 -32.89
C ASP A 651 21.54 -32.97 -32.23
N ASN A 652 20.48 -32.19 -32.05
CA ASN A 652 19.25 -32.68 -31.43
C ASN A 652 18.20 -32.99 -32.51
N PRO A 653 17.81 -34.26 -32.71
CA PRO A 653 16.78 -34.66 -33.68
C PRO A 653 15.44 -33.96 -33.49
N LEU A 654 15.13 -33.45 -32.28
CA LEU A 654 13.92 -32.67 -32.04
C LEU A 654 13.88 -31.35 -32.82
N TYR A 655 15.03 -30.86 -33.32
CA TYR A 655 15.14 -29.58 -34.03
C TYR A 655 15.09 -29.73 -35.56
N GLU A 656 14.97 -30.97 -36.06
CA GLU A 656 14.93 -31.26 -37.49
C GLU A 656 13.69 -30.66 -38.16
N GLU A 657 13.89 -30.08 -39.34
CA GLU A 657 12.83 -29.49 -40.14
C GLU A 657 11.95 -30.59 -40.76
N GLY A 658 10.67 -30.60 -40.39
CA GLY A 658 9.71 -31.63 -40.80
C GLY A 658 8.85 -32.21 -39.66
N ARG A 659 9.13 -31.82 -38.40
CA ARG A 659 8.39 -32.23 -37.19
C ARG A 659 7.45 -31.15 -36.65
N SER A 660 7.07 -30.18 -37.49
CA SER A 660 6.33 -28.98 -37.08
C SER A 660 4.87 -29.23 -36.66
N ASP A 661 4.36 -30.41 -37.00
CA ASP A 661 3.07 -30.97 -36.58
C ASP A 661 3.05 -31.35 -35.10
N HIS A 662 4.21 -31.75 -34.57
CA HIS A 662 4.39 -32.24 -33.20
C HIS A 662 5.21 -31.31 -32.31
N VAL A 663 6.13 -30.56 -32.92
CA VAL A 663 7.13 -29.72 -32.25
C VAL A 663 7.00 -28.27 -32.68
N SER A 664 6.86 -27.36 -31.71
CA SER A 664 6.97 -25.92 -31.93
C SER A 664 8.30 -25.42 -31.38
N LEU A 665 9.23 -25.10 -32.28
CA LEU A 665 10.57 -24.64 -31.93
C LEU A 665 10.62 -23.11 -31.92
N MET A 666 10.88 -22.55 -30.75
CA MET A 666 11.01 -21.11 -30.50
C MET A 666 12.45 -20.78 -30.18
N LEU A 667 13.07 -20.00 -31.06
CA LEU A 667 14.47 -19.64 -30.97
C LEU A 667 14.64 -18.27 -30.31
N GLY A 668 15.49 -18.20 -29.29
CA GLY A 668 15.82 -16.95 -28.60
C GLY A 668 16.04 -17.15 -27.11
N ASP A 669 16.20 -16.03 -26.39
CA ASP A 669 16.30 -16.06 -24.94
C ASP A 669 15.06 -16.76 -24.32
N ALA A 670 15.29 -17.70 -23.39
CA ALA A 670 14.20 -18.52 -22.85
C ALA A 670 13.16 -17.68 -22.09
N LYS A 671 13.55 -16.54 -21.50
CA LYS A 671 12.62 -15.61 -20.86
C LYS A 671 11.80 -14.86 -21.90
N ALA A 672 12.40 -14.43 -23.00
CA ALA A 672 11.70 -13.75 -24.08
C ALA A 672 10.66 -14.68 -24.74
N THR A 673 11.09 -15.87 -25.13
CA THR A 673 10.22 -16.88 -25.76
C THR A 673 9.09 -17.36 -24.83
N LEU A 674 9.35 -17.51 -23.52
CA LEU A 674 8.28 -17.78 -22.55
C LEU A 674 7.26 -16.64 -22.43
N ASN A 675 7.71 -15.38 -22.45
CA ASN A 675 6.79 -14.23 -22.44
C ASN A 675 5.96 -14.17 -23.73
N GLU A 676 6.54 -14.50 -24.88
CA GLU A 676 5.81 -14.62 -26.15
C GLU A 676 4.78 -15.75 -26.09
N ILE A 677 5.12 -16.90 -25.51
CA ILE A 677 4.17 -18.00 -25.27
C ILE A 677 3.06 -17.56 -24.33
N MET A 678 3.36 -16.88 -23.23
CA MET A 678 2.34 -16.38 -22.30
C MET A 678 1.44 -15.35 -22.96
N GLN A 679 2.01 -14.47 -23.78
CA GLN A 679 1.24 -13.51 -24.56
C GLN A 679 0.35 -14.24 -25.56
N ALA A 680 0.89 -15.20 -26.31
CA ALA A 680 0.15 -16.05 -27.24
C ALA A 680 -0.94 -16.87 -26.54
N TYR A 681 -0.66 -17.40 -25.36
CA TYR A 681 -1.62 -18.12 -24.52
C TYR A 681 -2.78 -17.21 -24.10
N ARG A 682 -2.48 -16.00 -23.63
CA ARG A 682 -3.50 -15.00 -23.26
C ARG A 682 -4.31 -14.53 -24.45
N THR A 683 -3.76 -14.58 -25.67
CA THR A 683 -4.43 -14.11 -26.88
C THR A 683 -5.14 -15.22 -27.68
N CYS A 684 -4.71 -16.48 -27.58
CA CYS A 684 -5.35 -17.61 -28.24
C CYS A 684 -6.63 -18.02 -27.50
N LYS A 685 -7.74 -18.17 -28.24
CA LYS A 685 -9.02 -18.69 -27.75
C LYS A 685 -9.18 -20.12 -28.25
N VAL A 686 -9.65 -21.03 -27.38
CA VAL A 686 -9.97 -22.42 -27.77
C VAL A 686 -11.17 -22.41 -28.73
N PRO A 687 -11.14 -23.12 -29.87
CA PRO A 687 -12.34 -23.40 -30.65
C PRO A 687 -13.17 -24.48 -29.95
N GLU A 688 -14.42 -24.17 -29.61
CA GLU A 688 -15.34 -25.11 -28.95
C GLU A 688 -15.62 -26.33 -29.85
N LYS A 689 -15.42 -27.52 -29.28
CA LYS A 689 -15.73 -28.80 -29.93
C LYS A 689 -17.16 -29.18 -29.55
N LEU A 690 -18.09 -29.04 -30.50
CA LEU A 690 -19.50 -29.44 -30.37
C LEU A 690 -19.63 -30.88 -29.84
N ALA A 691 -20.19 -31.03 -28.64
CA ALA A 691 -20.81 -32.25 -28.18
C ALA A 691 -22.31 -32.20 -28.51
N ASP A 692 -22.75 -33.12 -29.35
CA ASP A 692 -24.17 -33.38 -29.62
C ASP A 692 -24.89 -33.80 -28.32
N GLY A 693 -25.89 -33.03 -27.91
CA GLY A 693 -26.91 -33.43 -26.92
C GLY A 693 -27.13 -32.43 -25.78
N SER A 694 -28.01 -31.46 -26.05
CA SER A 694 -28.35 -30.24 -25.28
C SER A 694 -27.19 -29.25 -25.15
N ALA A 695 -27.17 -28.27 -26.06
CA ALA A 695 -26.29 -27.11 -25.96
C ALA A 695 -26.41 -26.52 -24.55
N SER A 696 -25.27 -26.27 -23.91
CA SER A 696 -25.26 -25.57 -22.64
C SER A 696 -25.94 -24.20 -22.80
N PRO A 697 -26.53 -23.62 -21.75
CA PRO A 697 -27.14 -22.28 -21.83
C PRO A 697 -26.18 -21.22 -22.38
N GLU A 698 -24.87 -21.41 -22.21
CA GLU A 698 -23.84 -20.54 -22.78
C GLU A 698 -23.72 -20.72 -24.30
N GLU A 699 -23.65 -21.96 -24.80
CA GLU A 699 -23.61 -22.30 -26.24
C GLU A 699 -24.90 -21.88 -26.96
N GLU A 700 -26.05 -22.12 -26.35
CA GLU A 700 -27.35 -21.73 -26.92
C GLU A 700 -27.52 -20.21 -26.94
N GLY A 701 -27.15 -19.53 -25.87
CA GLY A 701 -27.11 -18.06 -25.83
C GLY A 701 -26.12 -17.48 -26.86
N GLY A 702 -24.96 -18.10 -27.03
CA GLY A 702 -23.97 -17.74 -28.05
C GLY A 702 -24.54 -17.84 -29.46
N ARG A 703 -25.23 -18.95 -29.78
CA ARG A 703 -25.90 -19.14 -31.08
C ARG A 703 -27.00 -18.13 -31.33
N TRP A 704 -27.84 -17.84 -30.34
CA TRP A 704 -28.88 -16.81 -30.49
C TRP A 704 -28.29 -15.43 -30.77
N LEU A 705 -27.20 -15.07 -30.10
CA LEU A 705 -26.47 -13.83 -30.38
C LEU A 705 -25.84 -13.84 -31.78
N PHE A 706 -25.35 -14.99 -32.25
CA PHE A 706 -24.81 -15.16 -33.61
C PHE A 706 -25.87 -14.96 -34.69
N GLU A 707 -27.10 -15.43 -34.46
CA GLU A 707 -28.21 -15.27 -35.41
C GLU A 707 -28.97 -13.94 -35.29
N ALA A 708 -28.77 -13.18 -34.21
CA ALA A 708 -29.48 -11.93 -33.95
C ALA A 708 -29.02 -10.76 -34.83
N ASP A 709 -29.94 -9.96 -35.36
CA ASP A 709 -29.60 -8.70 -36.00
C ASP A 709 -29.75 -7.52 -35.02
N ARG A 710 -30.72 -7.57 -34.10
CA ARG A 710 -30.92 -6.56 -33.04
C ARG A 710 -30.76 -7.14 -31.65
N VAL A 711 -29.86 -6.53 -30.87
CA VAL A 711 -29.55 -6.95 -29.50
C VAL A 711 -29.73 -5.79 -28.54
N ILE A 712 -30.48 -6.02 -27.46
CA ILE A 712 -30.59 -5.06 -26.36
C ILE A 712 -29.90 -5.62 -25.12
N ILE A 713 -28.97 -4.88 -24.56
CA ILE A 713 -28.27 -5.27 -23.33
C ILE A 713 -28.86 -4.50 -22.15
N VAL A 714 -29.25 -5.24 -21.11
CA VAL A 714 -29.80 -4.76 -19.85
C VAL A 714 -28.79 -4.98 -18.73
N PRO A 715 -27.95 -3.97 -18.45
CA PRO A 715 -27.01 -4.02 -17.34
C PRO A 715 -27.75 -3.91 -15.99
N GLY A 716 -27.23 -4.56 -14.96
CA GLY A 716 -27.73 -4.49 -13.59
C GLY A 716 -26.63 -4.58 -12.54
N TYR A 717 -26.99 -4.48 -11.28
CA TYR A 717 -26.03 -4.37 -10.18
C TYR A 717 -25.06 -5.56 -10.06
N GLY A 718 -25.48 -6.78 -10.45
CA GLY A 718 -24.58 -7.94 -10.48
C GLY A 718 -23.43 -7.77 -11.48
N MET A 719 -23.64 -7.10 -12.62
CA MET A 719 -22.56 -6.70 -13.54
C MET A 719 -21.51 -5.83 -12.83
N ALA A 720 -21.96 -4.93 -11.95
CA ALA A 720 -21.11 -4.04 -11.19
C ALA A 720 -20.34 -4.75 -10.06
N LEU A 721 -20.90 -5.80 -9.46
CA LEU A 721 -20.26 -6.58 -8.39
C LEU A 721 -19.12 -7.46 -8.94
N SER A 722 -19.43 -8.26 -9.97
CA SER A 722 -18.44 -9.07 -10.69
C SER A 722 -17.46 -8.22 -11.47
N GLN A 723 -17.95 -7.02 -11.80
CA GLN A 723 -17.17 -5.99 -12.42
C GLN A 723 -16.87 -6.45 -13.89
N ALA A 724 -17.99 -6.53 -14.64
CA ALA A 724 -18.09 -7.16 -15.96
C ALA A 724 -18.27 -6.15 -17.10
N GLN A 725 -18.29 -4.87 -16.83
CA GLN A 725 -18.61 -3.82 -17.80
C GLN A 725 -17.59 -3.69 -18.93
N SER A 726 -16.29 -3.96 -18.68
CA SER A 726 -15.28 -4.17 -19.75
C SER A 726 -15.66 -5.31 -20.69
N THR A 727 -16.21 -6.38 -20.11
CA THR A 727 -16.65 -7.57 -20.84
C THR A 727 -17.93 -7.28 -21.63
N VAL A 728 -18.87 -6.50 -21.08
CA VAL A 728 -20.08 -6.03 -21.78
C VAL A 728 -19.75 -5.14 -22.98
N LYS A 729 -18.83 -4.18 -22.82
CA LYS A 729 -18.35 -3.36 -23.94
C LYS A 729 -17.68 -4.23 -25.01
N THR A 730 -16.88 -5.20 -24.59
CA THR A 730 -16.25 -6.15 -25.52
C THR A 730 -17.30 -6.92 -26.32
N LEU A 731 -18.37 -7.40 -25.66
CA LEU A 731 -19.49 -8.06 -26.34
C LEU A 731 -20.22 -7.13 -27.32
N MET A 732 -20.58 -5.91 -26.90
CA MET A 732 -21.20 -4.91 -27.78
C MET A 732 -20.35 -4.64 -29.01
N ALA A 733 -19.06 -4.34 -28.82
CA ALA A 733 -18.16 -4.01 -29.91
C ALA A 733 -18.01 -5.17 -30.92
N GLU A 734 -18.03 -6.42 -30.45
CA GLU A 734 -17.98 -7.59 -31.34
C GLU A 734 -19.29 -7.84 -32.09
N LEU A 735 -20.43 -7.63 -31.43
CA LEU A 735 -21.73 -7.72 -32.08
C LEU A 735 -21.87 -6.63 -33.17
N GLU A 736 -21.44 -5.40 -32.88
CA GLU A 736 -21.47 -4.29 -33.85
C GLU A 736 -20.46 -4.46 -34.98
N ALA A 737 -19.27 -5.01 -34.69
CA ALA A 737 -18.30 -5.36 -35.72
C ALA A 737 -18.83 -6.45 -36.67
N ALA A 738 -19.71 -7.32 -36.17
CA ALA A 738 -20.46 -8.29 -36.97
C ALA A 738 -21.67 -7.66 -37.71
N GLY A 739 -21.88 -6.35 -37.61
CA GLY A 739 -22.94 -5.62 -38.28
C GLY A 739 -24.28 -5.61 -37.56
N LYS A 740 -24.34 -6.06 -36.30
CA LYS A 740 -25.56 -6.12 -35.50
C LYS A 740 -25.87 -4.77 -34.86
N GLU A 741 -27.15 -4.46 -34.70
CA GLU A 741 -27.60 -3.27 -34.00
C GLU A 741 -27.65 -3.56 -32.49
N VAL A 742 -26.75 -2.94 -31.73
CA VAL A 742 -26.71 -3.08 -30.27
C VAL A 742 -27.18 -1.79 -29.60
N LYS A 743 -28.12 -1.94 -28.66
CA LYS A 743 -28.61 -0.88 -27.79
C LYS A 743 -28.55 -1.32 -26.34
N PHE A 744 -28.49 -0.34 -25.44
CA PHE A 744 -28.56 -0.59 -24.01
C PHE A 744 -29.83 -0.01 -23.45
N ALA A 745 -30.57 -0.87 -22.77
CA ALA A 745 -31.77 -0.44 -22.09
C ALA A 745 -31.46 -0.21 -20.62
N ILE A 746 -31.54 1.05 -20.20
CA ILE A 746 -31.16 1.45 -18.86
C ILE A 746 -32.41 1.67 -18.02
N HIS A 747 -32.53 0.87 -16.97
CA HIS A 747 -33.51 1.14 -15.94
C HIS A 747 -32.96 2.18 -14.97
N PRO A 748 -33.72 3.22 -14.59
CA PRO A 748 -33.26 4.25 -13.66
C PRO A 748 -33.02 3.75 -12.23
N VAL A 749 -33.20 2.46 -11.95
CA VAL A 749 -32.85 1.84 -10.65
C VAL A 749 -32.16 0.48 -10.83
N ALA A 750 -31.56 0.20 -12.00
CA ALA A 750 -30.86 -1.08 -12.27
C ALA A 750 -29.59 -1.28 -11.43
N GLY A 751 -29.11 -0.22 -10.78
CA GLY A 751 -28.00 -0.27 -9.85
C GLY A 751 -28.41 0.26 -8.49
N ARG A 752 -27.38 0.44 -7.69
CA ARG A 752 -27.50 1.11 -6.40
C ARG A 752 -28.16 2.52 -6.57
N MET A 753 -27.65 3.40 -7.44
CA MET A 753 -28.25 4.71 -7.78
C MET A 753 -28.95 4.74 -9.14
N PRO A 754 -29.84 5.72 -9.38
CA PRO A 754 -30.20 6.15 -10.73
C PRO A 754 -29.01 6.59 -11.56
N GLY A 755 -29.01 6.19 -12.84
CA GLY A 755 -27.92 6.45 -13.76
C GLY A 755 -26.70 5.54 -13.58
N HIS A 756 -26.63 4.70 -12.53
CA HIS A 756 -25.47 3.84 -12.25
C HIS A 756 -25.08 2.98 -13.46
N MET A 757 -26.03 2.46 -14.24
CA MET A 757 -25.68 1.64 -15.39
C MET A 757 -25.22 2.48 -16.60
N ASN A 758 -25.79 3.67 -16.85
CA ASN A 758 -25.33 4.56 -17.92
C ASN A 758 -23.85 4.90 -17.74
N VAL A 759 -23.50 5.01 -16.48
CA VAL A 759 -22.22 5.38 -15.93
C VAL A 759 -21.20 4.27 -16.13
N LEU A 760 -21.53 3.04 -15.70
CA LEU A 760 -20.64 1.89 -15.84
C LEU A 760 -20.36 1.64 -17.32
N LEU A 761 -21.36 1.83 -18.17
CA LEU A 761 -21.22 1.68 -19.61
C LEU A 761 -20.50 2.88 -20.27
N ALA A 762 -20.75 4.10 -19.82
CA ALA A 762 -20.08 5.29 -20.35
C ALA A 762 -18.61 5.30 -20.00
N GLU A 763 -18.27 4.80 -18.83
CA GLU A 763 -16.90 4.70 -18.41
C GLU A 763 -16.20 3.78 -19.43
N VAL A 764 -16.73 2.61 -19.83
CA VAL A 764 -16.20 1.75 -20.90
C VAL A 764 -16.42 2.36 -22.28
N ASP A 765 -16.63 3.65 -22.45
CA ASP A 765 -16.86 4.28 -23.76
C ASP A 765 -17.96 3.58 -24.60
N VAL A 766 -19.02 3.02 -23.97
CA VAL A 766 -20.23 2.65 -24.71
C VAL A 766 -20.88 3.97 -25.17
N PRO A 767 -21.12 4.15 -26.48
CA PRO A 767 -21.64 5.42 -27.00
C PRO A 767 -22.97 5.80 -26.35
N TYR A 768 -23.06 7.05 -25.90
CA TYR A 768 -24.23 7.56 -25.17
C TYR A 768 -25.51 7.51 -26.01
N ASP A 769 -25.41 7.62 -27.32
CA ASP A 769 -26.54 7.51 -28.26
C ASP A 769 -27.15 6.09 -28.32
N LYS A 770 -26.48 5.10 -27.75
CA LYS A 770 -26.95 3.72 -27.61
C LYS A 770 -27.52 3.43 -26.23
N LEU A 771 -27.34 4.34 -25.27
CA LEU A 771 -27.93 4.23 -23.95
C LEU A 771 -29.31 4.85 -23.98
N HIS A 772 -30.34 4.02 -23.91
CA HIS A 772 -31.71 4.47 -23.95
C HIS A 772 -32.36 4.24 -22.60
N GLU A 773 -33.00 5.28 -22.09
CA GLU A 773 -33.80 5.19 -20.87
C GLU A 773 -34.99 4.26 -21.11
N MET A 774 -35.41 3.56 -20.05
CA MET A 774 -36.49 2.56 -20.08
C MET A 774 -37.75 3.04 -20.83
N GLN A 775 -38.17 4.30 -20.67
CA GLN A 775 -39.38 4.81 -21.32
C GLN A 775 -39.25 4.87 -22.85
N ASP A 776 -38.04 5.12 -23.36
CA ASP A 776 -37.77 5.27 -24.78
C ASP A 776 -37.50 3.91 -25.44
N ILE A 777 -36.90 2.96 -24.72
CA ILE A 777 -36.48 1.66 -25.27
C ILE A 777 -37.44 0.50 -24.99
N ASN A 778 -38.30 0.58 -23.97
CA ASN A 778 -39.27 -0.49 -23.70
C ASN A 778 -40.12 -0.88 -24.92
N PRO A 779 -40.61 0.07 -25.74
CA PRO A 779 -41.34 -0.26 -26.96
C PRO A 779 -40.54 -1.11 -27.97
N GLU A 780 -39.20 -1.02 -27.94
CA GLU A 780 -38.31 -1.68 -28.89
C GLU A 780 -37.99 -3.15 -28.54
N PHE A 781 -38.21 -3.60 -27.29
CA PHE A 781 -37.97 -5.00 -26.92
C PHE A 781 -38.75 -5.99 -27.78
N LYS A 782 -39.96 -5.64 -28.23
CA LYS A 782 -40.80 -6.50 -29.10
C LYS A 782 -40.19 -6.77 -30.48
N GLU A 783 -39.32 -5.88 -30.94
CA GLU A 783 -38.61 -6.02 -32.22
C GLU A 783 -37.15 -6.45 -32.02
N THR A 784 -36.77 -6.82 -30.80
CA THR A 784 -35.41 -7.24 -30.44
C THR A 784 -35.26 -8.74 -30.53
N ASP A 785 -34.23 -9.21 -31.23
CA ASP A 785 -33.96 -10.63 -31.40
C ASP A 785 -33.41 -11.26 -30.11
N VAL A 786 -32.48 -10.57 -29.43
CA VAL A 786 -31.91 -11.04 -28.16
C VAL A 786 -31.80 -9.91 -27.14
N ALA A 787 -32.36 -10.11 -25.94
CA ALA A 787 -32.13 -9.25 -24.78
C ALA A 787 -31.14 -9.90 -23.80
N ILE A 788 -30.04 -9.24 -23.44
CA ILE A 788 -29.05 -9.79 -22.49
C ILE A 788 -29.16 -9.07 -21.15
N VAL A 789 -29.61 -9.76 -20.12
CA VAL A 789 -29.72 -9.26 -18.75
C VAL A 789 -28.47 -9.63 -17.96
N ILE A 790 -27.76 -8.65 -17.42
CA ILE A 790 -26.45 -8.87 -16.78
C ILE A 790 -26.51 -8.38 -15.34
N GLY A 791 -26.77 -9.30 -14.42
CA GLY A 791 -26.87 -9.01 -13.00
C GLY A 791 -28.04 -8.10 -12.63
N ALA A 792 -29.08 -8.04 -13.46
CA ALA A 792 -30.31 -7.30 -13.19
C ALA A 792 -31.41 -8.30 -12.80
N ASN A 793 -31.96 -8.15 -11.59
CA ASN A 793 -33.05 -8.98 -11.10
C ASN A 793 -34.34 -8.15 -10.98
N ASP A 794 -34.44 -7.28 -9.96
CA ASP A 794 -35.71 -6.60 -9.64
C ASP A 794 -36.23 -5.68 -10.77
N VAL A 795 -35.33 -5.06 -11.54
CA VAL A 795 -35.68 -4.09 -12.59
C VAL A 795 -36.13 -4.68 -13.91
N VAL A 796 -35.98 -6.00 -14.05
CA VAL A 796 -36.53 -6.77 -15.17
C VAL A 796 -37.60 -7.73 -14.69
N ASN A 797 -37.92 -7.72 -13.39
CA ASN A 797 -38.77 -8.73 -12.76
C ASN A 797 -40.24 -8.51 -13.14
N PRO A 798 -40.87 -9.38 -13.96
CA PRO A 798 -42.26 -9.22 -14.39
C PRO A 798 -43.27 -9.28 -13.22
N ALA A 799 -42.86 -9.78 -12.06
CA ALA A 799 -43.68 -9.76 -10.85
C ALA A 799 -44.08 -8.32 -10.44
N ALA A 800 -43.32 -7.29 -10.84
CA ALA A 800 -43.69 -5.89 -10.62
C ALA A 800 -45.06 -5.53 -11.22
N ASN A 801 -45.48 -6.19 -12.29
CA ASN A 801 -46.77 -5.92 -12.96
C ASN A 801 -47.93 -6.75 -12.38
N THR A 802 -47.66 -7.82 -11.63
CA THR A 802 -48.66 -8.86 -11.31
C THR A 802 -48.75 -9.23 -9.82
N ALA A 803 -47.68 -9.06 -9.04
CA ALA A 803 -47.60 -9.49 -7.65
C ALA A 803 -48.03 -8.38 -6.66
N GLU A 804 -49.34 -8.15 -6.56
CA GLU A 804 -49.95 -7.15 -5.65
C GLU A 804 -49.44 -7.27 -4.20
N GLY A 805 -49.01 -6.14 -3.62
CA GLY A 805 -48.55 -6.06 -2.23
C GLY A 805 -47.06 -6.35 -2.00
N THR A 806 -46.31 -6.66 -3.07
CA THR A 806 -44.84 -6.75 -3.01
C THR A 806 -44.18 -5.37 -3.15
N PRO A 807 -42.94 -5.18 -2.67
CA PRO A 807 -42.24 -3.89 -2.75
C PRO A 807 -42.02 -3.37 -4.18
N ILE A 808 -42.04 -4.26 -5.19
CA ILE A 808 -41.87 -3.91 -6.60
C ILE A 808 -43.20 -3.78 -7.36
N TYR A 809 -44.35 -4.02 -6.71
CA TYR A 809 -45.64 -3.95 -7.40
C TYR A 809 -45.97 -2.53 -7.84
N GLY A 810 -46.21 -2.35 -9.15
CA GLY A 810 -46.42 -1.05 -9.79
C GLY A 810 -45.12 -0.28 -10.06
N MET A 811 -43.96 -0.87 -9.79
CA MET A 811 -42.68 -0.33 -10.23
C MET A 811 -42.58 -0.49 -11.75
N PRO A 812 -42.25 0.57 -12.51
CA PRO A 812 -41.85 0.42 -13.90
C PRO A 812 -40.67 -0.55 -13.98
N ILE A 813 -40.62 -1.40 -15.01
CA ILE A 813 -39.53 -2.34 -15.27
C ILE A 813 -39.13 -2.29 -16.74
N LEU A 814 -37.95 -2.82 -17.07
CA LEU A 814 -37.56 -3.08 -18.45
C LEU A 814 -38.25 -4.35 -18.94
N ASP A 815 -39.01 -4.25 -20.02
CA ASP A 815 -39.87 -5.33 -20.54
C ASP A 815 -39.07 -6.36 -21.36
N VAL A 816 -37.96 -6.86 -20.80
CA VAL A 816 -37.03 -7.79 -21.47
C VAL A 816 -37.69 -9.09 -21.91
N GLU A 817 -38.78 -9.47 -21.23
CA GLU A 817 -39.58 -10.66 -21.57
C GLU A 817 -40.21 -10.57 -22.96
N ASP A 818 -40.41 -9.35 -23.48
CA ASP A 818 -41.01 -9.12 -24.80
C ASP A 818 -40.03 -9.37 -25.96
N ALA A 819 -38.71 -9.48 -25.70
CA ALA A 819 -37.72 -9.86 -26.70
C ALA A 819 -37.93 -11.30 -27.19
N LYS A 820 -37.41 -11.62 -28.39
CA LYS A 820 -37.57 -12.95 -29.00
C LYS A 820 -36.82 -14.03 -28.21
N HIS A 821 -35.59 -13.75 -27.79
CA HIS A 821 -34.81 -14.54 -26.83
C HIS A 821 -34.21 -13.66 -25.73
N VAL A 822 -33.99 -14.21 -24.54
CA VAL A 822 -33.40 -13.52 -23.39
C VAL A 822 -32.25 -14.33 -22.84
N ILE A 823 -31.11 -13.69 -22.59
CA ILE A 823 -29.95 -14.33 -21.97
C ILE A 823 -29.71 -13.65 -20.64
N ILE A 824 -29.64 -14.41 -19.56
CA ILE A 824 -29.55 -13.87 -18.20
C ILE A 824 -28.27 -14.36 -17.56
N CYS A 825 -27.35 -13.45 -17.27
CA CYS A 825 -26.14 -13.68 -16.50
C CYS A 825 -26.37 -13.20 -15.07
N ASN A 826 -26.63 -14.10 -14.12
CA ASN A 826 -26.88 -13.73 -12.72
C ASN A 826 -26.19 -14.67 -11.74
N PHE A 827 -25.88 -14.21 -10.52
CA PHE A 827 -25.08 -15.01 -9.59
C PHE A 827 -25.77 -16.30 -9.14
N ASP A 828 -27.06 -16.22 -8.83
CA ASP A 828 -27.91 -17.33 -8.45
C ASP A 828 -29.37 -17.06 -8.86
N LYS A 829 -30.28 -17.96 -8.47
CA LYS A 829 -31.72 -17.81 -8.70
C LYS A 829 -32.44 -17.10 -7.53
N LEU A 830 -31.73 -16.64 -6.50
CA LEU A 830 -32.35 -16.07 -5.33
C LEU A 830 -32.99 -14.70 -5.66
N PRO A 831 -34.00 -14.29 -4.87
CA PRO A 831 -34.59 -12.96 -4.98
C PRO A 831 -33.56 -11.84 -4.96
N GLY A 832 -33.86 -10.78 -5.71
CA GLY A 832 -33.11 -9.53 -5.67
C GLY A 832 -33.30 -8.79 -4.34
N TYR A 833 -32.91 -7.53 -4.33
CA TYR A 833 -32.99 -6.66 -3.14
C TYR A 833 -34.43 -6.53 -2.61
N ALA A 834 -35.42 -6.60 -3.50
CA ALA A 834 -36.82 -6.55 -3.12
C ALA A 834 -37.33 -7.80 -2.37
N GLY A 835 -36.55 -8.89 -2.34
CA GLY A 835 -36.96 -10.15 -1.72
C GLY A 835 -38.10 -10.85 -2.44
N VAL A 836 -38.31 -10.55 -3.73
CA VAL A 836 -39.31 -11.17 -4.59
C VAL A 836 -38.64 -12.07 -5.62
N ASP A 837 -39.11 -13.31 -5.74
CA ASP A 837 -38.64 -14.25 -6.76
C ASP A 837 -38.89 -13.70 -8.18
N ASN A 838 -38.02 -14.04 -9.12
CA ASN A 838 -38.12 -13.56 -10.50
C ASN A 838 -38.66 -14.66 -11.43
N PRO A 839 -39.88 -14.52 -11.98
CA PRO A 839 -40.47 -15.49 -12.90
C PRO A 839 -39.67 -15.76 -14.18
N LEU A 840 -38.69 -14.91 -14.52
CA LEU A 840 -37.77 -15.16 -15.64
C LEU A 840 -36.80 -16.32 -15.37
N TYR A 841 -36.62 -16.73 -14.10
CA TYR A 841 -35.68 -17.79 -13.70
C TYR A 841 -36.35 -19.17 -13.56
N ASP A 842 -37.66 -19.23 -13.79
CA ASP A 842 -38.45 -20.45 -13.68
C ASP A 842 -38.05 -21.50 -14.73
N GLU A 843 -38.02 -22.75 -14.28
CA GLU A 843 -37.60 -23.88 -15.12
C GLU A 843 -38.67 -24.20 -16.18
N GLY A 844 -38.23 -24.43 -17.42
CA GLY A 844 -39.13 -24.73 -18.56
C GLY A 844 -39.24 -23.62 -19.62
N ARG A 845 -38.48 -22.53 -19.46
CA ARG A 845 -38.38 -21.44 -20.44
C ARG A 845 -37.09 -21.46 -21.27
N GLY A 846 -36.37 -22.58 -21.28
CA GLY A 846 -35.05 -22.72 -21.92
C GLY A 846 -35.05 -22.54 -23.44
N ASP A 847 -36.22 -22.63 -24.09
CA ASP A 847 -36.42 -22.34 -25.52
C ASP A 847 -36.37 -20.84 -25.84
N LYS A 848 -36.60 -20.00 -24.83
CA LYS A 848 -36.61 -18.54 -24.93
C LYS A 848 -35.55 -17.87 -24.04
N ILE A 849 -35.21 -18.48 -22.91
CA ILE A 849 -34.35 -17.90 -21.87
C ILE A 849 -33.14 -18.79 -21.60
N ALA A 850 -31.94 -18.27 -21.85
CA ALA A 850 -30.70 -18.90 -21.46
C ALA A 850 -30.24 -18.31 -20.12
N LEU A 851 -30.30 -19.09 -19.04
CA LEU A 851 -29.91 -18.66 -17.70
C LEU A 851 -28.51 -19.18 -17.36
N LEU A 852 -27.56 -18.26 -17.24
CA LEU A 852 -26.16 -18.51 -16.89
C LEU A 852 -25.95 -18.07 -15.43
N LEU A 853 -25.58 -19.03 -14.57
CA LEU A 853 -25.43 -18.81 -13.14
C LEU A 853 -23.96 -18.71 -12.72
N GLY A 854 -23.64 -17.73 -11.89
CA GLY A 854 -22.30 -17.49 -11.37
C GLY A 854 -21.91 -16.02 -11.46
N ASP A 855 -20.64 -15.74 -11.16
CA ASP A 855 -20.10 -14.38 -11.29
C ASP A 855 -20.39 -13.82 -12.69
N ALA A 856 -21.07 -12.66 -12.76
CA ALA A 856 -21.61 -12.17 -14.03
C ALA A 856 -20.51 -11.87 -15.07
N LYS A 857 -19.27 -11.62 -14.63
CA LYS A 857 -18.11 -11.49 -15.53
C LYS A 857 -17.73 -12.83 -16.11
N ALA A 858 -17.61 -13.86 -15.27
CA ALA A 858 -17.29 -15.22 -15.70
C ALA A 858 -18.34 -15.80 -16.66
N THR A 859 -19.63 -15.64 -16.37
CA THR A 859 -20.72 -16.12 -17.24
C THR A 859 -20.79 -15.35 -18.56
N LEU A 860 -20.47 -14.05 -18.54
CA LEU A 860 -20.44 -13.24 -19.76
C LEU A 860 -19.20 -13.53 -20.61
N ASP A 861 -18.04 -13.78 -19.99
CA ASP A 861 -16.85 -14.28 -20.67
C ASP A 861 -17.09 -15.68 -21.28
N GLY A 862 -17.89 -16.53 -20.62
CA GLY A 862 -18.43 -17.77 -21.17
C GLY A 862 -19.29 -17.53 -22.41
N LEU A 863 -20.31 -16.68 -22.28
CA LEU A 863 -21.23 -16.34 -23.39
C LEU A 863 -20.51 -15.74 -24.60
N ILE A 864 -19.53 -14.86 -24.39
CA ILE A 864 -18.74 -14.28 -25.48
C ILE A 864 -17.88 -15.36 -26.15
N ARG A 865 -17.32 -16.31 -25.38
CA ARG A 865 -16.58 -17.44 -25.95
C ARG A 865 -17.50 -18.30 -26.83
N ALA A 866 -18.69 -18.63 -26.33
CA ALA A 866 -19.70 -19.37 -27.08
C ALA A 866 -20.16 -18.63 -28.35
N TYR A 867 -20.41 -17.32 -28.26
CA TYR A 867 -20.75 -16.49 -29.43
C TYR A 867 -19.64 -16.48 -30.49
N ARG A 868 -18.37 -16.43 -30.07
CA ARG A 868 -17.20 -16.51 -30.98
C ARG A 868 -16.97 -17.91 -31.54
N GLY A 869 -17.50 -18.94 -30.87
CA GLY A 869 -17.44 -20.34 -31.29
C GLY A 869 -18.52 -20.73 -32.30
N CYS A 870 -19.59 -19.94 -32.41
CA CYS A 870 -20.62 -20.01 -33.43
C CYS A 870 -20.17 -19.31 -34.72
#